data_AF-A0A8J4GE51-F1
#
_entry.id   AF-A0A8J4GE51-F1
#
_cell.length_a   1.000
_cell.length_b   1.000
_cell.length_c   1.000
_cell.angle_alpha   90.00
_cell.angle_beta   90.00
_cell.angle_gamma   90.00
#
_symmetry.space_group_name_H-M   'P 1'
#
loop_
_entity.id
_entity.type
_entity.pdbx_description
1 polymer ?
#
loop_
_entity_poly.entity_id
_entity_poly.type
_entity_poly.pdbx_seq_one_letter_code
_entity_poly.pdbx_strand_id
1 'polypeptide(L)'
;MGAGCSSSKPSGALKSSEKSPVDPATQGSRPGHVYISYHFADTGDPRVEGGDGAAGRVADWLTSRGYVVILGEPDPDAEVAPGSTAGTGGDGAHAAAARSRRSAAGVQSGLELSWPARMQQSVEQCQAFVALVSEHYGTRPEAARELHVADSLAAEATTILPLWHSGAWPPTQPSLEPMLAPLQRVPRGPRPLCRTILEGVMGELLERLQAGGCMPAPKTSLAVAAAAGGSGGAGGPDGGRNTSGGGLDAAGGVAAAASLDWCFQPGPTDPPETEYAFVRCYTGTLQELSDRIMMTVRPTVFDLGGSTFSGDLPLLELKQQQLSIAGPAAGNPAAGGTLLIDRPHITLRNGALLLRQNQELRILAGGVVLDTVSVITEPRQGGPRGIALGSPGGGGGRVFGAPYESGRAMVVLAGAVGMRMLKCQLTNLGPHLALWLADGATVALRDCQLESPEGGGAWVRDAGSTLVAQASRLQRCAGPCLQLEAGGSAQLAGCSVLDSAEHNGVLVGSGSRIRADQCVLSGSQAGLNLYGGASAELVGCEVVSNSLAGAEVSEPGSNLVAVSCKFSMNGQSGVLVAGGATASLTSCTCTGNKAHGVLVRGQGSVGSLRQVTLSHNGQAGTMLSDGGRTEMAACDATGNKVAGLVAWGCGSRASAADCSLTQNAGGGLALRDGAVVELTRCLVKGNRLPSEVVGRGSEIRLVVAAARAGPGGACVIDPAPRTMEGGVVSEVRAGEGGKKAAAPAGGKKSLLGF
;
A
#
# COMPACT_ATOMS: atom_id res chain seq x y z
N MET A 1 2.24 -13.41 68.91
CA MET A 1 1.00 -13.72 69.67
C MET A 1 0.36 -12.39 70.04
N GLY A 2 -0.88 -12.00 69.76
CA GLY A 2 -2.03 -12.47 68.97
C GLY A 2 -2.82 -11.17 68.59
N ALA A 3 -3.58 -11.13 67.48
CA ALA A 3 -5.05 -11.27 67.43
C ALA A 3 -5.79 -10.51 68.56
N GLY A 4 -6.79 -9.65 68.35
CA GLY A 4 -7.62 -9.27 67.20
C GLY A 4 -8.90 -8.56 67.72
N CYS A 5 -9.67 -7.93 66.80
CA CYS A 5 -11.11 -7.59 66.88
C CYS A 5 -11.54 -6.48 67.90
N SER A 6 -12.51 -5.58 67.67
CA SER A 6 -13.61 -5.48 66.70
C SER A 6 -14.27 -4.09 66.66
N SER A 7 -14.84 -3.77 65.49
CA SER A 7 -16.14 -3.11 65.25
C SER A 7 -16.40 -1.63 65.64
N SER A 8 -16.45 -0.76 64.64
CA SER A 8 -17.72 -0.09 64.25
C SER A 8 -17.62 0.58 62.86
N LYS A 9 -18.66 0.42 62.05
CA LYS A 9 -18.95 1.04 60.74
C LYS A 9 -20.48 0.95 60.56
N PRO A 10 -21.15 1.62 59.58
CA PRO A 10 -20.80 2.82 58.80
C PRO A 10 -22.01 3.76 58.50
N SER A 11 -21.76 4.95 57.93
CA SER A 11 -22.64 5.60 56.91
C SER A 11 -21.86 6.77 56.27
N GLY A 12 -21.84 7.06 54.98
CA GLY A 12 -22.32 6.39 53.78
C GLY A 12 -21.57 6.99 52.60
N ALA A 13 -20.91 6.16 51.79
CA ALA A 13 -20.28 6.55 50.53
C ALA A 13 -21.22 6.13 49.39
N LEU A 14 -21.54 7.07 48.52
CA LEU A 14 -22.30 6.86 47.29
C LEU A 14 -21.55 5.86 46.39
N LYS A 15 -22.28 4.82 45.97
CA LYS A 15 -21.78 3.67 45.22
C LYS A 15 -21.34 4.09 43.82
N SER A 16 -20.09 3.75 43.47
CA SER A 16 -19.69 3.47 42.10
C SER A 16 -20.48 2.27 41.60
N SER A 17 -21.34 2.46 40.60
CA SER A 17 -21.99 1.36 39.90
C SER A 17 -20.96 0.63 39.04
N GLU A 18 -20.53 -0.55 39.47
CA GLU A 18 -19.87 -1.53 38.62
C GLU A 18 -20.80 -1.87 37.44
N LYS A 19 -20.42 -1.49 36.22
CA LYS A 19 -21.02 -2.05 35.00
C LYS A 19 -20.58 -3.51 34.91
N SER A 20 -21.54 -4.44 34.97
CA SER A 20 -21.33 -5.85 34.65
C SER A 20 -20.80 -6.01 33.21
N PRO A 21 -19.97 -7.02 32.92
CA PRO A 21 -19.48 -7.26 31.57
C PRO A 21 -20.64 -7.71 30.68
N VAL A 22 -20.93 -6.91 29.66
CA VAL A 22 -21.94 -7.25 28.64
C VAL A 22 -21.30 -8.19 27.63
N ASP A 23 -21.94 -9.33 27.37
CA ASP A 23 -21.55 -10.32 26.36
C ASP A 23 -21.35 -9.67 24.97
N PRO A 24 -20.20 -9.87 24.29
CA PRO A 24 -19.87 -9.16 23.05
C PRO A 24 -20.56 -9.71 21.78
N ALA A 25 -21.66 -10.48 21.91
CA ALA A 25 -22.18 -11.31 20.81
C ALA A 25 -23.51 -10.85 20.18
N THR A 26 -24.12 -9.72 20.55
CA THR A 26 -25.49 -9.40 20.09
C THR A 26 -25.80 -7.95 19.70
N GLN A 27 -24.79 -7.15 19.34
CA GLN A 27 -25.04 -5.90 18.58
C GLN A 27 -24.28 -5.96 17.26
N GLY A 28 -25.01 -5.83 16.14
CA GLY A 28 -24.40 -5.76 14.81
C GLY A 28 -23.35 -4.66 14.79
N SER A 29 -22.09 -5.05 14.63
CA SER A 29 -20.91 -4.18 14.73
C SER A 29 -21.03 -3.04 13.73
N ARG A 30 -21.49 -1.88 14.21
CA ARG A 30 -21.32 -0.61 13.52
C ARG A 30 -19.83 -0.27 13.56
N PRO A 31 -19.25 0.25 12.47
CA PRO A 31 -17.85 0.68 12.47
C PRO A 31 -17.62 1.76 13.53
N GLY A 32 -16.43 1.84 14.11
CA GLY A 32 -16.08 2.88 15.07
C GLY A 32 -16.09 4.25 14.42
N HIS A 33 -17.10 5.08 14.73
CA HIS A 33 -17.20 6.46 14.28
C HIS A 33 -16.39 7.37 15.21
N VAL A 34 -15.41 8.07 14.66
CA VAL A 34 -14.54 9.00 15.38
C VAL A 34 -14.74 10.40 14.82
N TYR A 35 -15.09 11.37 15.67
CA TYR A 35 -15.12 12.78 15.29
C TYR A 35 -13.82 13.45 15.73
N ILE A 36 -13.14 14.17 14.84
CA ILE A 36 -11.94 14.95 15.16
C ILE A 36 -12.30 16.44 15.09
N SER A 37 -12.31 17.09 16.26
CA SER A 37 -12.39 18.54 16.38
C SER A 37 -10.98 19.12 16.38
N TYR A 38 -10.76 20.21 15.63
CA TYR A 38 -9.44 20.81 15.48
C TYR A 38 -9.52 22.31 15.14
N HIS A 39 -8.40 23.03 15.29
CA HIS A 39 -8.28 24.41 14.84
C HIS A 39 -7.71 24.45 13.42
N PHE A 40 -8.54 24.88 12.46
CA PHE A 40 -8.20 24.86 11.02
C PHE A 40 -6.86 25.54 10.69
N ALA A 41 -6.58 26.70 11.28
CA ALA A 41 -5.35 27.44 10.99
C ALA A 41 -4.09 26.85 11.66
N ASP A 42 -4.24 25.97 12.67
CA ASP A 42 -3.07 25.35 13.32
C ASP A 42 -2.80 23.96 12.74
N THR A 43 -3.84 23.14 12.55
CA THR A 43 -3.71 21.71 12.26
C THR A 43 -4.47 21.24 11.02
N GLY A 44 -5.13 22.16 10.34
CA GLY A 44 -5.88 21.93 9.10
C GLY A 44 -5.01 21.69 7.88
N ASP A 45 -5.64 21.52 6.71
CA ASP A 45 -4.94 21.24 5.44
C ASP A 45 -3.97 22.40 5.10
N PRO A 46 -2.67 22.13 4.91
CA PRO A 46 -1.69 23.16 4.56
C PRO A 46 -2.00 23.95 3.29
N ARG A 47 -2.75 23.35 2.35
CA ARG A 47 -3.07 23.94 1.04
C ARG A 47 -4.33 24.80 1.07
N VAL A 48 -5.23 24.57 2.02
CA VAL A 48 -6.57 25.18 2.06
C VAL A 48 -6.76 26.04 3.29
N GLU A 49 -6.27 25.60 4.44
CA GLU A 49 -6.58 26.16 5.76
C GLU A 49 -5.36 26.80 6.43
N GLY A 50 -4.15 26.51 5.92
CA GLY A 50 -2.88 27.09 6.40
C GLY A 50 -2.29 26.43 7.64
N GLY A 51 -2.91 25.34 8.13
CA GLY A 51 -2.40 24.53 9.23
C GLY A 51 -1.29 23.56 8.81
N ASP A 52 -0.80 22.77 9.77
CA ASP A 52 0.32 21.84 9.56
C ASP A 52 -0.09 20.46 9.00
N GLY A 53 -1.39 20.23 8.77
CA GLY A 53 -1.96 18.97 8.26
C GLY A 53 -2.10 17.85 9.30
N ALA A 54 -1.91 18.09 10.59
CA ALA A 54 -2.02 17.06 11.62
C ALA A 54 -3.40 16.40 11.67
N ALA A 55 -4.49 17.17 11.50
CA ALA A 55 -5.85 16.63 11.53
C ALA A 55 -6.07 15.59 10.42
N GLY A 56 -5.61 15.89 9.20
CA GLY A 56 -5.67 14.96 8.07
C GLY A 56 -4.83 13.71 8.29
N ARG A 57 -3.59 13.85 8.79
CA ARG A 57 -2.72 12.69 9.08
C ARG A 57 -3.31 11.76 10.13
N VAL A 58 -3.90 12.31 11.20
CA VAL A 58 -4.57 11.52 12.25
C VAL A 58 -5.80 10.81 11.68
N ALA A 59 -6.59 11.50 10.84
CA ALA A 59 -7.74 10.92 10.17
C ALA A 59 -7.36 9.77 9.24
N ASP A 60 -6.42 9.99 8.32
CA ASP A 60 -5.95 8.97 7.37
C ASP A 60 -5.41 7.73 8.09
N TRP A 61 -4.67 7.94 9.18
CA TRP A 61 -4.13 6.85 9.99
C TRP A 61 -5.25 6.01 10.62
N LEU A 62 -6.27 6.65 11.22
CA LEU A 62 -7.41 5.95 11.81
C LEU A 62 -8.27 5.25 10.73
N THR A 63 -8.49 5.89 9.59
CA THR A 63 -9.20 5.31 8.45
C THR A 63 -8.47 4.08 7.90
N SER A 64 -7.14 4.11 7.82
CA SER A 64 -6.34 2.94 7.43
C SER A 64 -6.51 1.73 8.36
N ARG A 65 -6.98 1.96 9.59
CA ARG A 65 -7.25 0.93 10.61
C ARG A 65 -8.72 0.50 10.66
N GLY A 66 -9.57 1.03 9.79
CA GLY A 66 -10.99 0.65 9.68
C GLY A 66 -11.95 1.46 10.54
N TYR A 67 -11.54 2.65 11.00
CA TYR A 67 -12.43 3.62 11.64
C TYR A 67 -13.09 4.53 10.60
N VAL A 68 -14.32 4.96 10.86
CA VAL A 68 -14.98 6.02 10.08
C VAL A 68 -14.67 7.34 10.77
N VAL A 69 -13.87 8.19 10.13
CA VAL A 69 -13.44 9.46 10.72
C VAL A 69 -14.23 10.61 10.09
N ILE A 70 -14.75 11.49 10.93
CA ILE A 70 -15.40 12.75 10.54
C ILE A 70 -14.50 13.87 11.05
N LEU A 71 -14.10 14.77 10.15
CA LEU A 71 -13.37 15.98 10.50
C LEU A 71 -14.38 17.11 10.75
N GLY A 72 -14.14 17.94 11.76
CA GLY A 72 -14.93 19.16 11.96
C GLY A 72 -14.84 20.09 10.74
N GLU A 73 -15.97 20.72 10.39
CA GLU A 73 -16.05 21.66 9.26
C GLU A 73 -16.14 23.11 9.78
N PRO A 74 -15.56 24.09 9.07
CA PRO A 74 -15.67 25.48 9.48
C PRO A 74 -17.10 26.00 9.32
N ASP A 75 -17.55 26.86 10.24
CA ASP A 75 -18.85 27.52 10.17
C ASP A 75 -18.78 28.60 9.06
N PRO A 76 -19.54 28.47 7.96
CA PRO A 76 -19.48 29.42 6.85
C PRO A 76 -19.94 30.84 7.24
N ASP A 77 -20.67 30.97 8.35
CA ASP A 77 -21.24 32.23 8.84
C ASP A 77 -20.52 32.80 10.07
N ALA A 78 -19.42 32.17 10.53
CA ALA A 78 -18.64 32.69 11.65
C ALA A 78 -17.90 33.97 11.28
N GLU A 79 -18.40 35.12 11.72
CA GLU A 79 -17.73 36.41 11.56
C GLU A 79 -16.30 36.37 12.11
N VAL A 80 -15.33 36.80 11.29
CA VAL A 80 -13.94 37.01 11.70
C VAL A 80 -13.92 38.13 12.74
N ALA A 81 -13.70 37.77 14.01
CA ALA A 81 -13.50 38.75 15.06
C ALA A 81 -12.25 39.63 14.74
N PRO A 82 -12.37 40.97 14.74
CA PRO A 82 -11.25 41.85 14.43
C PRO A 82 -10.34 41.98 15.66
N GLY A 83 -9.08 41.50 15.57
CA GLY A 83 -8.10 41.83 16.60
C GLY A 83 -6.82 40.98 16.64
N SER A 84 -5.90 41.20 15.71
CA SER A 84 -4.46 41.21 16.01
C SER A 84 -3.64 41.83 14.87
N THR A 85 -3.59 43.16 14.84
CA THR A 85 -2.56 43.90 14.11
C THR A 85 -1.81 44.84 15.05
N ALA A 86 -0.50 44.65 15.14
CA ALA A 86 0.54 45.68 15.29
C ALA A 86 1.88 45.00 14.96
N GLY A 87 2.72 45.38 14.00
CA GLY A 87 2.89 46.42 12.98
C GLY A 87 4.25 46.08 12.30
N THR A 88 4.69 46.49 11.10
CA THR A 88 4.46 47.70 10.30
C THR A 88 5.08 47.49 8.89
N GLY A 89 4.35 47.93 7.84
CA GLY A 89 4.85 48.48 6.55
C GLY A 89 5.59 47.54 5.58
N GLY A 90 5.27 47.42 4.30
CA GLY A 90 4.33 48.14 3.44
C GLY A 90 4.30 47.55 2.03
N ASP A 91 3.32 48.05 1.26
CA ASP A 91 3.13 48.04 -0.19
C ASP A 91 2.75 46.73 -0.93
N GLY A 92 1.57 46.76 -1.55
CA GLY A 92 1.22 45.88 -2.66
C GLY A 92 -0.23 45.39 -2.70
N ALA A 93 -1.14 46.25 -3.14
CA ALA A 93 -2.52 45.88 -3.45
C ALA A 93 -2.59 44.83 -4.58
N HIS A 94 -3.30 43.72 -4.35
CA HIS A 94 -4.01 43.00 -5.41
C HIS A 94 -5.29 42.35 -4.86
N ALA A 95 -6.39 42.63 -5.57
CA ALA A 95 -7.77 42.34 -5.23
C ALA A 95 -8.07 40.84 -5.05
N ALA A 96 -8.64 40.49 -3.90
CA ALA A 96 -9.30 39.21 -3.67
C ALA A 96 -10.68 39.21 -4.35
N ALA A 97 -10.72 38.69 -5.58
CA ALA A 97 -11.97 38.36 -6.24
C ALA A 97 -12.55 37.08 -5.61
N ALA A 98 -13.73 37.23 -5.02
CA ALA A 98 -14.60 36.13 -4.62
C ALA A 98 -14.80 35.13 -5.78
N ARG A 99 -14.27 33.91 -5.64
CA ARG A 99 -14.65 32.77 -6.47
C ARG A 99 -15.56 31.85 -5.67
N SER A 100 -16.84 32.22 -5.72
CA SER A 100 -17.99 31.32 -5.58
C SER A 100 -17.74 30.03 -6.36
N ARG A 101 -17.61 28.89 -5.67
CA ARG A 101 -17.68 27.57 -6.31
C ARG A 101 -19.08 27.41 -6.91
N ARG A 102 -19.11 27.21 -8.23
CA ARG A 102 -20.31 26.94 -9.02
C ARG A 102 -21.07 25.76 -8.42
N SER A 103 -22.31 26.00 -8.04
CA SER A 103 -23.33 24.96 -7.92
C SER A 103 -23.46 24.27 -9.28
N ALA A 104 -23.15 22.98 -9.33
CA ALA A 104 -23.57 22.13 -10.43
C ALA A 104 -25.11 22.12 -10.43
N ALA A 105 -25.70 22.71 -11.45
CA ALA A 105 -27.14 22.71 -11.66
C ALA A 105 -27.60 21.25 -11.89
N GLY A 106 -28.53 20.78 -11.04
CA GLY A 106 -29.25 19.53 -11.27
C GLY A 106 -29.13 18.46 -10.18
N VAL A 107 -29.27 18.82 -8.90
CA VAL A 107 -29.71 17.87 -7.86
C VAL A 107 -30.80 18.56 -7.05
N GLN A 108 -31.95 17.92 -6.93
CA GLN A 108 -33.06 18.43 -6.13
C GLN A 108 -32.61 18.63 -4.67
N SER A 109 -32.87 19.82 -4.17
CA SER A 109 -32.66 20.25 -2.79
C SER A 109 -33.38 19.32 -1.81
N GLY A 110 -32.67 18.34 -1.25
CA GLY A 110 -32.93 17.94 0.13
C GLY A 110 -32.57 19.14 1.02
N LEU A 111 -33.40 19.44 2.03
CA LEU A 111 -33.15 20.56 2.95
C LEU A 111 -31.69 20.54 3.42
N GLU A 112 -30.89 21.52 2.98
CA GLU A 112 -29.54 21.68 3.51
C GLU A 112 -29.67 22.03 4.99
N LEU A 113 -29.31 21.08 5.85
CA LEU A 113 -29.21 21.30 7.29
C LEU A 113 -28.24 22.47 7.53
N SER A 114 -28.62 23.43 8.38
CA SER A 114 -27.71 24.51 8.80
C SER A 114 -26.43 23.93 9.42
N TRP A 115 -25.29 24.61 9.32
CA TRP A 115 -24.01 24.13 9.87
C TRP A 115 -24.13 23.63 11.32
N PRO A 116 -24.78 24.33 12.28
CA PRO A 116 -24.93 23.84 13.65
C PRO A 116 -25.65 22.50 13.75
N ALA A 117 -26.67 22.28 12.91
CA ALA A 117 -27.45 21.04 12.89
C ALA A 117 -26.64 19.87 12.29
N ARG A 118 -25.80 20.12 11.27
CA ARG A 118 -24.90 19.10 10.71
C ARG A 118 -23.83 18.69 11.71
N MET A 119 -23.17 19.67 12.33
CA MET A 119 -22.16 19.45 13.36
C MET A 119 -22.73 18.65 14.53
N GLN A 120 -23.89 19.06 15.07
CA GLN A 120 -24.55 18.36 16.16
C GLN A 120 -24.87 16.91 15.79
N GLN A 121 -25.44 16.68 14.60
CA GLN A 121 -25.74 15.33 14.12
C GLN A 121 -24.48 14.45 13.99
N SER A 122 -23.36 15.02 13.51
CA SER A 122 -22.10 14.29 13.37
C SER A 122 -21.46 13.96 14.72
N VAL A 123 -21.54 14.86 15.70
CA VAL A 123 -21.05 14.60 17.07
C VAL A 123 -21.94 13.57 17.78
N GLU A 124 -23.26 13.65 17.65
CA GLU A 124 -24.21 12.67 18.22
C GLU A 124 -24.04 11.25 17.64
N GLN A 125 -23.53 11.14 16.40
CA GLN A 125 -23.28 9.86 15.76
C GLN A 125 -21.90 9.26 16.08
N CYS A 126 -21.01 10.01 16.73
CA CYS A 126 -19.66 9.54 17.04
C CYS A 126 -19.61 8.74 18.36
N GLN A 127 -18.80 7.68 18.36
CA GLN A 127 -18.54 6.86 19.55
C GLN A 127 -17.34 7.40 20.33
N ALA A 128 -16.42 8.07 19.63
CA ALA A 128 -15.30 8.76 20.22
C ALA A 128 -15.16 10.16 19.61
N PHE A 129 -14.90 11.14 20.47
CA PHE A 129 -14.61 12.52 20.11
C PHE A 129 -13.14 12.80 20.43
N VAL A 130 -12.34 13.09 19.41
CA VAL A 130 -10.93 13.44 19.54
C VAL A 130 -10.79 14.95 19.45
N ALA A 131 -10.38 15.58 20.55
CA ALA A 131 -10.04 16.99 20.59
C ALA A 131 -8.56 17.15 20.24
N LEU A 132 -8.23 17.62 19.04
CA LEU A 132 -6.86 17.89 18.62
C LEU A 132 -6.42 19.27 19.14
N VAL A 133 -5.87 19.29 20.35
CA VAL A 133 -5.58 20.51 21.11
C VAL A 133 -4.28 21.15 20.65
N SER A 134 -4.39 22.14 19.79
CA SER A 134 -3.32 23.05 19.37
C SER A 134 -3.28 24.33 20.22
N GLU A 135 -2.31 25.20 19.97
CA GLU A 135 -2.13 26.48 20.66
C GLU A 135 -3.39 27.37 20.66
N HIS A 136 -4.11 27.40 19.54
CA HIS A 136 -5.32 28.21 19.38
C HIS A 136 -6.62 27.38 19.44
N TYR A 137 -6.59 26.15 19.93
CA TYR A 137 -7.78 25.30 19.99
C TYR A 137 -8.88 25.92 20.87
N GLY A 138 -10.08 26.07 20.29
CA GLY A 138 -11.24 26.70 20.93
C GLY A 138 -11.28 28.24 20.85
N THR A 139 -10.29 28.90 20.25
CA THR A 139 -10.31 30.37 20.07
C THR A 139 -11.41 30.82 19.11
N ARG A 140 -11.80 29.93 18.20
CA ARG A 140 -12.97 30.11 17.34
C ARG A 140 -14.18 29.34 17.90
N PRO A 141 -15.40 29.85 17.67
CA PRO A 141 -16.61 29.29 18.28
C PRO A 141 -16.93 27.85 17.85
N GLU A 142 -16.42 27.37 16.71
CA GLU A 142 -16.75 26.06 16.14
C GLU A 142 -16.23 24.91 17.01
N ALA A 143 -14.91 24.84 17.22
CA ALA A 143 -14.28 23.79 18.03
C ALA A 143 -14.76 23.82 19.50
N ALA A 144 -15.06 25.01 20.03
CA ALA A 144 -15.64 25.16 21.36
C ALA A 144 -17.08 24.60 21.40
N ARG A 145 -17.93 24.88 20.41
CA ARG A 145 -19.29 24.32 20.32
C ARG A 145 -19.28 22.80 20.16
N GLU A 146 -18.42 22.28 19.29
CA GLU A 146 -18.27 20.83 19.08
C GLU A 146 -17.92 20.10 20.38
N LEU A 147 -16.97 20.64 21.15
CA LEU A 147 -16.57 20.05 22.43
C LEU A 147 -17.66 20.16 23.51
N HIS A 148 -18.42 21.26 23.56
CA HIS A 148 -19.57 21.37 24.48
C HIS A 148 -20.68 20.36 24.17
N VAL A 149 -20.96 20.12 22.89
CA VAL A 149 -21.91 19.09 22.47
C VAL A 149 -21.39 17.71 22.88
N ALA A 150 -20.12 17.41 22.61
CA ALA A 150 -19.52 16.13 22.99
C ALA A 150 -19.54 15.89 24.51
N ASP A 151 -19.27 16.92 25.32
CA ASP A 151 -19.27 16.83 26.79
C ASP A 151 -20.67 16.59 27.35
N SER A 152 -21.70 17.22 26.74
CA SER A 152 -23.09 16.93 27.09
C SER A 152 -23.49 15.47 26.84
N LEU A 153 -22.81 14.78 25.91
CA LEU A 153 -23.03 13.38 25.54
C LEU A 153 -22.08 12.41 26.23
N ALA A 154 -21.03 12.91 26.90
CA ALA A 154 -19.94 12.10 27.46
C ALA A 154 -20.40 11.17 28.60
N ALA A 155 -21.51 11.51 29.27
CA ALA A 155 -22.09 10.70 30.33
C ALA A 155 -22.79 9.41 29.82
N GLU A 156 -23.22 9.38 28.54
CA GLU A 156 -24.14 8.34 28.04
C GLU A 156 -23.58 7.55 26.85
N ALA A 157 -22.79 8.16 25.94
CA ALA A 157 -22.46 7.52 24.65
C ALA A 157 -21.09 7.84 24.03
N THR A 158 -20.44 8.97 24.35
CA THR A 158 -19.25 9.44 23.61
C THR A 158 -18.01 9.52 24.49
N THR A 159 -16.90 8.89 24.07
CA THR A 159 -15.62 9.02 24.79
C THR A 159 -14.83 10.24 24.28
N ILE A 160 -14.53 11.20 25.16
CA ILE A 160 -13.68 12.36 24.82
C ILE A 160 -12.20 12.01 25.03
N LEU A 161 -11.40 12.19 23.98
CA LEU A 161 -9.96 11.91 23.95
C LEU A 161 -9.20 13.18 23.57
N PRO A 162 -8.48 13.82 24.52
CA PRO A 162 -7.63 14.94 24.19
C PRO A 162 -6.33 14.47 23.54
N LEU A 163 -6.09 14.90 22.31
CA LEU A 163 -4.84 14.71 21.58
C LEU A 163 -4.06 16.04 21.58
N TRP A 164 -3.05 16.14 22.43
CA TRP A 164 -2.25 17.35 22.62
C TRP A 164 -1.28 17.54 21.44
N HIS A 165 -1.58 18.52 20.60
CA HIS A 165 -0.84 18.83 19.38
C HIS A 165 0.30 19.82 19.59
N SER A 166 0.01 20.97 20.21
CA SER A 166 0.92 22.09 20.45
C SER A 166 0.37 22.98 21.58
N GLY A 167 1.09 24.04 21.96
CA GLY A 167 0.66 24.95 23.02
C GLY A 167 0.79 24.38 24.44
N ALA A 168 0.33 25.16 25.42
CA ALA A 168 0.33 24.76 26.82
C ALA A 168 -0.75 23.69 27.10
N TRP A 169 -0.46 22.77 28.02
CA TRP A 169 -1.44 21.82 28.54
C TRP A 169 -1.61 21.98 30.05
N PRO A 170 -2.85 22.04 30.58
CA PRO A 170 -4.12 22.10 29.85
C PRO A 170 -4.27 23.40 29.03
N PRO A 171 -5.20 23.45 28.05
CA PRO A 171 -5.40 24.66 27.25
C PRO A 171 -5.76 25.85 28.14
N THR A 172 -5.22 27.02 27.84
CA THR A 172 -5.35 28.25 28.65
C THR A 172 -6.73 28.91 28.57
N GLN A 173 -7.66 28.32 27.82
CA GLN A 173 -9.00 28.85 27.63
C GLN A 173 -9.92 28.51 28.81
N PRO A 174 -10.51 29.52 29.50
CA PRO A 174 -11.30 29.31 30.70
C PRO A 174 -12.53 28.40 30.50
N SER A 175 -13.07 28.34 29.28
CA SER A 175 -14.22 27.51 28.93
C SER A 175 -13.87 26.04 28.67
N LEU A 176 -12.63 25.75 28.24
CA LEU A 176 -12.21 24.40 27.83
C LEU A 176 -11.36 23.68 28.88
N GLU A 177 -10.62 24.43 29.69
CA GLU A 177 -9.76 23.89 30.74
C GLU A 177 -10.53 22.94 31.69
N PRO A 178 -11.73 23.27 32.23
CA PRO A 178 -12.44 22.39 33.14
C PRO A 178 -12.87 21.06 32.53
N MET A 179 -13.09 21.03 31.20
CA MET A 179 -13.55 19.85 30.46
C MET A 179 -12.39 18.92 30.09
N LEU A 180 -11.25 19.50 29.70
CA LEU A 180 -10.10 18.74 29.18
C LEU A 180 -9.05 18.41 30.24
N ALA A 181 -8.85 19.26 31.25
CA ALA A 181 -7.89 19.03 32.33
C ALA A 181 -8.09 17.71 33.13
N PRO A 182 -9.33 17.26 33.46
CA PRO A 182 -9.52 16.00 34.17
C PRO A 182 -9.30 14.77 33.29
N LEU A 183 -9.26 14.92 31.96
CA LEU A 183 -9.08 13.81 31.03
C LEU A 183 -7.60 13.49 30.82
N GLN A 184 -7.28 12.20 30.74
CA GLN A 184 -5.93 11.77 30.40
C GLN A 184 -5.66 12.02 28.90
N ARG A 185 -4.82 13.03 28.63
CA ARG A 185 -4.33 13.38 27.30
C ARG A 185 -3.45 12.30 26.67
N VAL A 186 -3.38 12.35 25.34
CA VAL A 186 -2.42 11.65 24.49
C VAL A 186 -1.59 12.72 23.75
N PRO A 187 -0.26 12.62 23.65
CA PRO A 187 0.61 11.66 24.35
C PRO A 187 0.68 11.91 25.86
N ARG A 188 0.89 10.84 26.64
CA ARG A 188 1.20 10.95 28.09
C ARG A 188 2.51 11.66 28.40
N GLY A 189 3.43 11.68 27.43
CA GLY A 189 4.77 12.24 27.58
C GLY A 189 4.79 13.76 27.84
N PRO A 190 5.99 14.30 28.12
CA PRO A 190 6.17 15.74 28.37
C PRO A 190 6.20 16.57 27.08
N ARG A 191 6.14 15.95 25.90
CA ARG A 191 6.24 16.62 24.60
C ARG A 191 4.93 16.50 23.83
N PRO A 192 4.47 17.56 23.17
CA PRO A 192 3.26 17.56 22.35
C PRO A 192 3.46 16.79 21.03
N LEU A 193 2.37 16.46 20.32
CA LEU A 193 2.39 15.70 19.07
C LEU A 193 3.39 16.28 18.06
N CYS A 194 3.41 17.60 17.87
CA CYS A 194 4.29 18.27 16.92
C CYS A 194 5.79 18.13 17.24
N ARG A 195 6.16 17.63 18.43
CA ARG A 195 7.54 17.37 18.88
C ARG A 195 7.80 15.91 19.24
N THR A 196 6.93 15.00 18.76
CA THR A 196 7.02 13.55 19.01
C THR A 196 6.82 12.75 17.73
N ILE A 197 7.25 11.49 17.74
CA ILE A 197 7.07 10.58 16.59
C ILE A 197 5.60 10.15 16.52
N LEU A 198 4.95 10.45 15.40
CA LEU A 198 3.53 10.24 15.17
C LEU A 198 3.08 8.80 15.48
N GLU A 199 3.80 7.78 15.01
CA GLU A 199 3.39 6.37 15.17
C GLU A 199 3.24 5.92 16.63
N GLY A 200 4.16 6.36 17.51
CA GLY A 200 4.10 6.02 18.93
C GLY A 200 2.89 6.65 19.63
N VAL A 201 2.56 7.89 19.27
CA VAL A 201 1.40 8.60 19.82
C VAL A 201 0.09 8.03 19.27
N MET A 202 0.06 7.65 17.99
CA MET A 202 -1.11 7.03 17.37
C MET A 202 -1.40 5.63 17.92
N GLY A 203 -0.37 4.87 18.33
CA GLY A 203 -0.54 3.63 19.08
C GLY A 203 -1.26 3.85 20.41
N GLU A 204 -0.84 4.87 21.17
CA GLU A 204 -1.51 5.26 22.43
C GLU A 204 -2.96 5.72 22.18
N LEU A 205 -3.19 6.52 21.13
CA LEU A 205 -4.55 6.95 20.75
C LEU A 205 -5.44 5.74 20.43
N LEU A 206 -4.93 4.75 19.71
CA LEU A 206 -5.65 3.54 19.35
C LEU A 206 -6.04 2.71 20.57
N GLU A 207 -5.11 2.52 21.51
CA GLU A 207 -5.40 1.84 22.79
C GLU A 207 -6.53 2.54 23.54
N ARG A 208 -6.56 3.87 23.52
CA ARG A 208 -7.57 4.67 24.22
C ARG A 208 -8.93 4.63 23.52
N LEU A 209 -8.94 4.62 22.19
CA LEU A 209 -10.17 4.43 21.39
C LEU A 209 -10.79 3.06 21.69
N GLN A 210 -9.98 2.00 21.72
CA GLN A 210 -10.45 0.63 21.99
C GLN A 210 -10.89 0.47 23.44
N ALA A 211 -10.17 1.05 24.40
CA ALA A 211 -10.59 1.09 25.80
C ALA A 211 -11.90 1.84 26.01
N GLY A 212 -12.19 2.85 25.17
CA GLY A 212 -13.46 3.57 25.11
C GLY A 212 -14.58 2.83 24.37
N GLY A 213 -14.35 1.59 23.89
CA GLY A 213 -15.35 0.79 23.18
C GLY A 213 -15.50 1.12 21.68
N CYS A 214 -14.66 2.01 21.13
CA CYS A 214 -14.65 2.34 19.71
C CYS A 214 -13.79 1.33 18.94
N MET A 215 -14.45 0.38 18.26
CA MET A 215 -13.81 -0.74 17.57
C MET A 215 -13.79 -0.53 16.04
N PRO A 216 -12.72 -0.94 15.34
CA PRO A 216 -12.65 -0.83 13.89
C PRO A 216 -13.66 -1.78 13.21
N ALA A 217 -14.11 -1.40 12.01
CA ALA A 217 -15.01 -2.22 11.21
C ALA A 217 -14.41 -3.62 10.93
N PRO A 218 -15.19 -4.71 10.97
CA PRO A 218 -14.71 -6.01 10.54
C PRO A 218 -14.32 -5.94 9.05
N LYS A 219 -13.13 -6.42 8.70
CA LYS A 219 -12.49 -6.36 7.36
C LYS A 219 -13.34 -6.93 6.20
N THR A 220 -14.48 -7.56 6.50
CA THR A 220 -15.47 -8.09 5.54
C THR A 220 -16.55 -7.09 5.13
N SER A 221 -16.65 -5.92 5.77
CA SER A 221 -17.83 -5.03 5.62
C SER A 221 -17.69 -3.88 4.59
N LEU A 222 -16.47 -3.57 4.11
CA LEU A 222 -16.27 -2.57 3.05
C LEU A 222 -16.86 -3.00 1.68
N ALA A 223 -17.20 -4.28 1.52
CA ALA A 223 -17.81 -4.80 0.29
C ALA A 223 -19.35 -4.65 0.24
N VAL A 224 -20.03 -4.33 1.35
CA VAL A 224 -21.51 -4.41 1.43
C VAL A 224 -22.19 -3.03 1.48
N ALA A 225 -21.50 -1.97 1.91
CA ALA A 225 -22.08 -0.62 1.95
C ALA A 225 -22.31 0.00 0.55
N ALA A 226 -21.59 -0.47 -0.48
CA ALA A 226 -21.80 -0.05 -1.86
C ALA A 226 -23.05 -0.68 -2.53
N ALA A 227 -23.73 -1.63 -1.86
CA ALA A 227 -24.83 -2.41 -2.44
C ALA A 227 -26.23 -2.07 -1.88
N ALA A 228 -26.36 -1.11 -0.96
CA ALA A 228 -27.61 -0.86 -0.23
C ALA A 228 -28.25 0.53 -0.48
N GLY A 229 -27.91 1.21 -1.58
CA GLY A 229 -28.53 2.48 -1.97
C GLY A 229 -29.12 2.40 -3.38
N GLY A 230 -30.38 1.98 -3.51
CA GLY A 230 -31.10 2.12 -4.77
C GLY A 230 -32.26 1.15 -4.99
N SER A 231 -33.39 1.35 -4.30
CA SER A 231 -34.66 0.82 -4.78
C SER A 231 -35.79 1.79 -4.48
N GLY A 232 -36.41 2.33 -5.53
CA GLY A 232 -37.73 2.96 -5.44
C GLY A 232 -38.03 3.91 -6.61
N GLY A 233 -38.95 3.50 -7.50
CA GLY A 233 -39.79 4.45 -8.25
C GLY A 233 -39.97 4.18 -9.75
N ALA A 234 -41.22 3.85 -10.11
CA ALA A 234 -41.86 3.79 -11.43
C ALA A 234 -41.52 5.00 -12.35
N GLY A 235 -41.57 4.97 -13.70
CA GLY A 235 -42.47 4.27 -14.63
C GLY A 235 -43.27 5.34 -15.41
N GLY A 236 -42.99 5.53 -16.71
CA GLY A 236 -43.82 6.35 -17.64
C GLY A 236 -43.01 7.04 -18.77
N PRO A 237 -43.60 7.26 -19.98
CA PRO A 237 -42.92 7.05 -21.27
C PRO A 237 -42.70 8.32 -22.12
N ASP A 238 -42.25 8.09 -23.37
CA ASP A 238 -42.00 9.02 -24.51
C ASP A 238 -40.56 9.55 -24.61
N GLY A 239 -39.83 9.50 -25.73
CA GLY A 239 -40.12 9.17 -27.12
C GLY A 239 -39.24 10.07 -28.00
N GLY A 240 -38.35 9.49 -28.84
CA GLY A 240 -37.82 10.20 -30.02
C GLY A 240 -36.29 10.32 -30.21
N ARG A 241 -35.75 9.37 -30.97
CA ARG A 241 -34.81 9.51 -32.11
C ARG A 241 -33.43 10.20 -31.93
N ASN A 242 -32.40 9.34 -32.02
CA ASN A 242 -31.18 9.41 -32.84
C ASN A 242 -30.68 10.78 -33.32
N THR A 243 -29.45 11.12 -32.94
CA THR A 243 -28.35 11.43 -33.88
C THR A 243 -26.97 11.14 -33.26
N SER A 244 -26.08 10.68 -34.14
CA SER A 244 -24.67 10.29 -34.03
C SER A 244 -23.70 11.27 -33.35
N GLY A 245 -22.68 10.70 -32.70
CA GLY A 245 -21.29 11.22 -32.74
C GLY A 245 -20.72 11.76 -31.43
N GLY A 246 -19.63 11.14 -30.95
CA GLY A 246 -18.63 11.81 -30.11
C GLY A 246 -18.32 11.13 -28.77
N GLY A 247 -17.04 10.80 -28.58
CA GLY A 247 -16.33 10.91 -27.30
C GLY A 247 -16.62 9.86 -26.22
N LEU A 248 -15.75 8.86 -26.13
CA LEU A 248 -15.58 8.06 -24.91
C LEU A 248 -14.86 8.92 -23.86
N ASP A 249 -15.62 9.60 -23.01
CA ASP A 249 -15.07 10.18 -21.77
C ASP A 249 -14.97 9.10 -20.70
N ALA A 250 -13.83 8.41 -20.69
CA ALA A 250 -13.37 7.60 -19.57
C ALA A 250 -12.83 8.53 -18.47
N ALA A 251 -13.71 9.12 -17.66
CA ALA A 251 -13.33 9.90 -16.49
C ALA A 251 -14.25 9.56 -15.33
N GLY A 252 -13.84 8.59 -14.51
CA GLY A 252 -14.57 8.20 -13.31
C GLY A 252 -14.00 6.95 -12.66
N GLY A 253 -12.85 7.08 -12.00
CA GLY A 253 -12.28 6.00 -11.18
C GLY A 253 -10.77 5.89 -11.20
N VAL A 254 -10.05 6.95 -10.84
CA VAL A 254 -8.67 6.84 -10.36
C VAL A 254 -8.64 7.56 -9.03
N ALA A 255 -8.54 6.81 -7.93
CA ALA A 255 -8.18 7.41 -6.65
C ALA A 255 -6.84 8.11 -6.87
N ALA A 256 -6.85 9.44 -6.77
CA ALA A 256 -5.69 10.28 -7.03
C ALA A 256 -4.50 9.79 -6.22
N ALA A 257 -3.36 9.57 -6.88
CA ALA A 257 -2.08 9.32 -6.23
C ALA A 257 -1.88 10.36 -5.13
N ALA A 258 -1.82 9.93 -3.87
CA ALA A 258 -1.38 10.82 -2.79
C ALA A 258 -0.01 11.38 -3.22
N SER A 259 0.07 12.70 -3.37
CA SER A 259 1.28 13.37 -3.86
C SER A 259 2.44 13.04 -2.90
N LEU A 260 3.48 12.36 -3.40
CA LEU A 260 4.69 12.02 -2.65
C LEU A 260 5.60 13.25 -2.45
N ASP A 261 5.18 14.43 -2.91
CA ASP A 261 6.00 15.64 -2.92
C ASP A 261 6.45 16.06 -1.52
N TRP A 262 5.65 15.74 -0.49
CA TRP A 262 5.98 16.03 0.91
C TRP A 262 7.25 15.31 1.38
N CYS A 263 7.56 14.11 0.89
CA CYS A 263 8.76 13.35 1.24
C CYS A 263 10.06 14.04 0.80
N PHE A 264 9.97 14.96 -0.17
CA PHE A 264 11.11 15.64 -0.75
C PHE A 264 11.32 17.04 -0.18
N GLN A 265 10.33 17.58 0.54
CA GLN A 265 10.45 18.87 1.21
C GLN A 265 11.22 18.74 2.53
N PRO A 266 11.85 19.82 3.01
CA PRO A 266 12.35 19.87 4.37
C PRO A 266 11.23 19.51 5.35
N GLY A 267 11.55 18.67 6.33
CA GLY A 267 10.62 18.36 7.40
C GLY A 267 10.30 19.61 8.24
N PRO A 268 9.20 19.62 9.00
CA PRO A 268 8.87 20.75 9.88
C PRO A 268 9.93 20.98 10.97
N THR A 269 10.75 19.98 11.25
CA THR A 269 11.89 20.04 12.18
C THR A 269 13.22 20.35 11.49
N ASP A 270 13.25 20.41 10.16
CA ASP A 270 14.47 20.78 9.44
C ASP A 270 14.71 22.29 9.62
N PRO A 271 15.96 22.71 9.91
CA PRO A 271 16.30 24.12 10.02
C PRO A 271 16.05 24.83 8.69
N PRO A 272 15.70 26.13 8.70
CA PRO A 272 15.58 26.90 7.47
C PRO A 272 16.94 27.00 6.77
N GLU A 273 16.95 27.07 5.44
CA GLU A 273 18.20 27.09 4.65
C GLU A 273 19.13 28.26 5.02
N THR A 274 18.59 29.35 5.58
CA THR A 274 19.34 30.50 6.11
C THR A 274 20.25 30.16 7.30
N GLU A 275 19.97 29.08 8.03
CA GLU A 275 20.78 28.62 9.15
C GLU A 275 21.94 27.70 8.72
N TYR A 276 21.97 27.31 7.45
CA TYR A 276 23.01 26.42 6.94
C TYR A 276 24.33 27.17 6.75
N ALA A 277 25.40 26.59 7.27
CA ALA A 277 26.75 26.97 6.89
C ALA A 277 27.04 26.44 5.48
N PHE A 278 27.60 27.29 4.62
CA PHE A 278 28.04 26.87 3.29
C PHE A 278 29.54 26.62 3.32
N VAL A 279 29.94 25.39 3.04
CA VAL A 279 31.34 24.97 3.01
C VAL A 279 31.66 24.45 1.62
N ARG A 280 32.63 25.08 0.95
CA ARG A 280 33.21 24.55 -0.28
C ARG A 280 34.38 23.64 0.05
N CYS A 281 34.43 22.50 -0.62
CA CYS A 281 35.53 21.54 -0.54
C CYS A 281 36.41 21.69 -1.80
N TYR A 282 37.74 21.59 -1.65
CA TYR A 282 38.67 21.96 -2.72
C TYR A 282 39.75 20.92 -3.01
N THR A 283 40.03 19.99 -2.09
CA THR A 283 41.14 19.04 -2.27
C THR A 283 40.75 17.87 -3.17
N GLY A 284 39.45 17.57 -3.29
CA GLY A 284 38.96 16.39 -3.98
C GLY A 284 39.31 15.07 -3.26
N THR A 285 39.60 15.11 -1.96
CA THR A 285 39.89 13.91 -1.17
C THR A 285 38.72 13.55 -0.26
N LEU A 286 38.36 12.26 -0.20
CA LEU A 286 37.32 11.77 0.71
C LEU A 286 37.67 12.02 2.18
N GLN A 287 38.97 12.01 2.52
CA GLN A 287 39.45 12.36 3.86
C GLN A 287 39.12 13.83 4.22
N GLU A 288 39.29 14.80 3.30
CA GLU A 288 38.90 16.20 3.56
C GLU A 288 37.41 16.27 3.89
N LEU A 289 36.58 15.60 3.08
CA LEU A 289 35.13 15.61 3.29
C LEU A 289 34.76 14.99 4.65
N SER A 290 35.38 13.85 5.00
CA SER A 290 35.20 13.19 6.29
C SER A 290 35.59 14.12 7.46
N ASP A 291 36.78 14.73 7.40
CA ASP A 291 37.27 15.62 8.46
C ASP A 291 36.36 16.85 8.63
N ARG A 292 35.92 17.43 7.50
CA ARG A 292 35.01 18.57 7.52
C ARG A 292 33.66 18.21 8.12
N ILE A 293 33.07 17.07 7.76
CA ILE A 293 31.81 16.59 8.35
C ILE A 293 31.97 16.44 9.86
N MET A 294 33.06 15.82 10.33
CA MET A 294 33.35 15.62 11.76
C MET A 294 33.49 16.94 12.53
N MET A 295 33.99 18.00 11.89
CA MET A 295 34.14 19.32 12.48
C MET A 295 32.85 20.17 12.43
N THR A 296 31.78 19.71 11.77
CA THR A 296 30.53 20.48 11.71
C THR A 296 29.80 20.49 13.06
N VAL A 297 29.34 21.69 13.43
CA VAL A 297 28.55 21.93 14.65
C VAL A 297 27.15 22.47 14.32
N ARG A 298 26.94 22.94 13.09
CA ARG A 298 25.69 23.51 12.60
C ARG A 298 25.25 22.77 11.32
N PRO A 299 23.96 22.85 10.95
CA PRO A 299 23.49 22.42 9.63
C PRO A 299 24.42 22.96 8.54
N THR A 300 24.86 22.11 7.62
CA THR A 300 25.93 22.46 6.69
C THR A 300 25.63 21.95 5.30
N VAL A 301 25.78 22.83 4.30
CA VAL A 301 25.82 22.49 2.89
C VAL A 301 27.27 22.39 2.45
N PHE A 302 27.70 21.19 2.09
CA PHE A 302 28.96 20.92 1.42
C PHE A 302 28.78 20.99 -0.08
N ASP A 303 29.28 22.06 -0.69
CA ASP A 303 29.34 22.21 -2.14
C ASP A 303 30.65 21.59 -2.64
N LEU A 304 30.51 20.48 -3.37
CA LEU A 304 31.63 19.72 -3.95
C LEU A 304 32.14 20.35 -5.26
N GLY A 305 31.50 21.43 -5.74
CA GLY A 305 32.00 22.25 -6.86
C GLY A 305 32.14 21.51 -8.20
N GLY A 306 31.40 20.43 -8.40
CA GLY A 306 31.48 19.54 -9.56
C GLY A 306 32.69 18.59 -9.53
N SER A 307 33.48 18.60 -8.45
CA SER A 307 34.69 17.78 -8.34
C SER A 307 34.38 16.34 -7.94
N THR A 308 35.28 15.42 -8.28
CA THR A 308 35.23 14.04 -7.81
C THR A 308 36.11 13.88 -6.57
N PHE A 309 35.52 13.41 -5.48
CA PHE A 309 36.18 13.13 -4.21
C PHE A 309 36.56 11.66 -4.16
N SER A 310 37.85 11.36 -3.99
CA SER A 310 38.37 9.98 -3.94
C SER A 310 39.44 9.82 -2.86
N GLY A 311 39.93 8.60 -2.66
CA GLY A 311 41.03 8.32 -1.74
C GLY A 311 40.63 7.39 -0.60
N ASP A 312 41.57 7.17 0.31
CA ASP A 312 41.37 6.26 1.43
C ASP A 312 40.54 6.91 2.55
N LEU A 313 39.65 6.11 3.13
CA LEU A 313 38.81 6.45 4.28
C LEU A 313 39.32 5.67 5.50
N PRO A 314 39.13 6.21 6.71
CA PRO A 314 39.54 5.53 7.92
C PRO A 314 38.74 4.25 8.15
N LEU A 315 39.41 3.19 8.61
CA LEU A 315 38.76 2.00 9.14
C LEU A 315 38.12 2.34 10.49
N LEU A 316 36.82 2.14 10.61
CA LEU A 316 36.13 2.25 11.89
C LEU A 316 36.24 0.92 12.63
N GLU A 317 37.04 0.85 13.69
CA GLU A 317 36.92 -0.24 14.68
C GLU A 317 35.59 -0.07 15.42
N LEU A 318 34.55 -0.74 14.93
CA LEU A 318 33.27 -0.88 15.64
C LEU A 318 33.51 -1.68 16.93
N LYS A 319 33.87 -1.00 18.03
CA LYS A 319 33.78 -1.60 19.37
C LYS A 319 32.32 -2.01 19.61
N GLN A 320 32.13 -3.25 20.07
CA GLN A 320 30.86 -3.94 20.37
C GLN A 320 29.98 -3.25 21.44
N GLN A 321 29.74 -1.93 21.37
CA GLN A 321 28.81 -1.24 22.23
C GLN A 321 27.47 -1.04 21.49
N GLN A 322 26.55 -1.98 21.76
CA GLN A 322 25.10 -1.76 21.77
C GLN A 322 24.41 -1.34 20.44
N LEU A 323 24.73 -2.02 19.34
CA LEU A 323 23.77 -2.19 18.24
C LEU A 323 23.45 -3.68 18.14
N SER A 324 22.27 -4.07 18.63
CA SER A 324 21.74 -5.42 18.46
C SER A 324 21.31 -5.63 17.01
N ILE A 325 22.27 -5.73 16.09
CA ILE A 325 22.05 -6.20 14.73
C ILE A 325 22.02 -7.73 14.82
N ALA A 326 20.84 -8.30 15.01
CA ALA A 326 20.63 -9.73 14.84
C ALA A 326 20.72 -10.07 13.34
N GLY A 327 21.80 -10.74 12.93
CA GLY A 327 21.96 -11.33 11.59
C GLY A 327 21.21 -12.66 11.42
N PRO A 328 21.48 -13.42 10.33
CA PRO A 328 22.61 -14.34 10.47
C PRO A 328 23.58 -14.46 9.27
N ALA A 329 24.83 -14.77 9.66
CA ALA A 329 25.91 -15.51 8.97
C ALA A 329 26.72 -14.86 7.83
N ALA A 330 28.00 -14.64 8.15
CA ALA A 330 29.17 -14.61 7.26
C ALA A 330 29.35 -13.40 6.32
N GLY A 331 29.65 -12.25 6.92
CA GLY A 331 30.37 -11.17 6.25
C GLY A 331 30.95 -10.24 7.29
N ASN A 332 32.26 -10.29 7.51
CA ASN A 332 32.99 -9.35 8.36
C ASN A 332 32.60 -7.90 7.95
N PRO A 333 32.22 -6.99 8.88
CA PRO A 333 32.06 -5.58 8.54
C PRO A 333 33.31 -5.13 7.77
N ALA A 334 33.07 -4.37 6.69
CA ALA A 334 34.02 -4.06 5.64
C ALA A 334 35.46 -3.89 6.15
N ALA A 335 36.40 -4.65 5.58
CA ALA A 335 37.84 -4.42 5.76
C ALA A 335 38.34 -3.16 5.03
N GLY A 336 37.43 -2.23 4.68
CA GLY A 336 37.75 -0.95 4.05
C GLY A 336 37.04 0.21 4.76
N GLY A 337 37.54 1.42 4.50
CA GLY A 337 37.14 2.60 5.27
C GLY A 337 35.71 3.08 5.03
N THR A 338 35.16 3.81 5.98
CA THR A 338 33.77 4.30 5.92
C THR A 338 33.74 5.83 5.88
N LEU A 339 32.98 6.39 4.94
CA LEU A 339 32.59 7.81 5.01
C LEU A 339 31.34 7.89 5.87
N LEU A 340 31.50 8.44 7.08
CA LEU A 340 30.44 8.49 8.06
C LEU A 340 29.75 9.85 8.06
N ILE A 341 28.43 9.86 7.93
CA ILE A 341 27.58 11.04 8.19
C ILE A 341 26.80 10.78 9.47
N ASP A 342 27.39 11.18 10.60
CA ASP A 342 26.83 11.04 11.95
C ASP A 342 26.23 12.36 12.50
N ARG A 343 26.35 13.46 11.73
CA ARG A 343 25.76 14.75 12.06
C ARG A 343 24.45 14.98 11.31
N PRO A 344 23.42 15.52 11.97
CA PRO A 344 22.15 15.79 11.32
C PRO A 344 22.24 17.00 10.39
N HIS A 345 21.32 17.10 9.45
CA HIS A 345 21.17 18.24 8.53
C HIS A 345 22.43 18.53 7.69
N ILE A 346 23.11 17.47 7.26
CA ILE A 346 24.22 17.54 6.31
C ILE A 346 23.68 17.44 4.90
N THR A 347 24.03 18.39 4.05
CA THR A 347 23.70 18.37 2.64
C THR A 347 24.98 18.28 1.81
N LEU A 348 25.10 17.26 0.95
CA LEU A 348 26.16 17.21 -0.08
C LEU A 348 25.54 17.64 -1.41
N ARG A 349 26.14 18.64 -2.08
CA ARG A 349 25.67 19.13 -3.38
C ARG A 349 26.77 19.12 -4.44
N ASN A 350 26.37 18.91 -5.69
CA ASN A 350 27.16 19.19 -6.89
C ASN A 350 28.53 18.49 -6.94
N GLY A 351 28.58 17.17 -7.12
CA GLY A 351 29.88 16.50 -7.30
C GLY A 351 29.79 15.00 -7.35
N ALA A 352 30.92 14.33 -7.19
CA ALA A 352 30.99 12.88 -7.17
C ALA A 352 31.80 12.35 -5.98
N LEU A 353 31.39 11.21 -5.44
CA LEU A 353 32.11 10.43 -4.45
C LEU A 353 32.56 9.13 -5.12
N LEU A 354 33.86 8.94 -5.30
CA LEU A 354 34.46 7.73 -5.84
C LEU A 354 34.98 6.86 -4.69
N LEU A 355 34.23 5.82 -4.36
CA LEU A 355 34.52 4.87 -3.30
C LEU A 355 35.33 3.69 -3.84
N ARG A 356 36.35 3.25 -3.11
CA ARG A 356 36.99 1.95 -3.39
C ARG A 356 36.02 0.81 -3.08
N GLN A 357 36.31 -0.38 -3.59
CA GLN A 357 35.41 -1.55 -3.47
C GLN A 357 35.02 -1.95 -2.04
N ASN A 358 35.92 -1.72 -1.09
CA ASN A 358 35.71 -2.04 0.32
C ASN A 358 35.25 -0.83 1.14
N GLN A 359 35.06 0.33 0.51
CA GLN A 359 34.59 1.52 1.19
C GLN A 359 33.07 1.66 1.06
N GLU A 360 32.46 2.24 2.10
CA GLU A 360 31.03 2.48 2.14
C GLU A 360 30.71 3.90 2.62
N LEU A 361 29.58 4.45 2.16
CA LEU A 361 28.96 5.64 2.73
C LEU A 361 27.89 5.20 3.73
N ARG A 362 28.06 5.57 5.01
CA ARG A 362 27.14 5.21 6.08
C ARG A 362 26.47 6.44 6.68
N ILE A 363 25.14 6.39 6.76
CA ILE A 363 24.32 7.46 7.33
C ILE A 363 23.81 7.03 8.70
N LEU A 364 24.14 7.78 9.74
CA LEU A 364 23.72 7.55 11.13
C LEU A 364 22.91 8.71 11.73
N ALA A 365 22.65 9.77 10.96
CA ALA A 365 21.87 10.91 11.39
C ALA A 365 20.76 11.28 10.40
N GLY A 366 19.72 11.94 10.91
CA GLY A 366 18.58 12.41 10.12
C GLY A 366 18.82 13.74 9.40
N GLY A 367 17.97 14.05 8.44
CA GLY A 367 18.04 15.31 7.68
C GLY A 367 19.18 15.36 6.67
N VAL A 368 19.74 14.20 6.30
CA VAL A 368 20.81 14.13 5.29
C VAL A 368 20.22 14.29 3.90
N VAL A 369 20.84 15.14 3.08
CA VAL A 369 20.40 15.40 1.71
C VAL A 369 21.57 15.23 0.75
N LEU A 370 21.38 14.44 -0.30
CA LEU A 370 22.26 14.40 -1.47
C LEU A 370 21.53 15.08 -2.62
N ASP A 371 22.12 16.12 -3.22
CA ASP A 371 21.53 16.85 -4.33
C ASP A 371 22.53 16.99 -5.48
N THR A 372 22.21 16.38 -6.62
CA THR A 372 23.09 16.37 -7.80
C THR A 372 24.47 15.80 -7.45
N VAL A 373 24.46 14.67 -6.75
CA VAL A 373 25.66 13.92 -6.34
C VAL A 373 25.68 12.55 -6.99
N SER A 374 26.83 12.18 -7.56
CA SER A 374 27.10 10.82 -8.05
C SER A 374 27.93 10.05 -7.04
N VAL A 375 27.50 8.86 -6.61
CA VAL A 375 28.30 7.94 -5.81
C VAL A 375 28.65 6.74 -6.67
N ILE A 376 29.95 6.49 -6.82
CA ILE A 376 30.50 5.52 -7.77
C ILE A 376 31.45 4.61 -7.00
N THR A 377 31.34 3.29 -7.16
CA THR A 377 32.37 2.36 -6.67
C THR A 377 33.35 2.00 -7.77
N GLU A 378 34.61 1.76 -7.39
CA GLU A 378 35.61 1.24 -8.32
C GLU A 378 35.23 -0.16 -8.85
N PRO A 379 35.55 -0.46 -10.12
CA PRO A 379 35.30 -1.77 -10.70
C PRO A 379 36.11 -2.87 -10.02
N ARG A 380 35.59 -4.11 -10.11
CA ARG A 380 36.22 -5.30 -9.56
C ARG A 380 37.66 -5.48 -10.04
N GLN A 381 38.61 -5.37 -9.12
CA GLN A 381 40.00 -5.73 -9.38
C GLN A 381 40.17 -7.25 -9.30
N GLY A 382 39.93 -7.95 -10.42
CA GLY A 382 40.41 -9.31 -10.69
C GLY A 382 40.05 -10.41 -9.68
N GLY A 383 39.12 -11.30 -10.06
CA GLY A 383 38.87 -12.58 -9.37
C GLY A 383 37.69 -13.31 -10.04
N PRO A 384 37.58 -14.64 -9.95
CA PRO A 384 36.48 -15.36 -10.57
C PRO A 384 35.13 -14.86 -10.03
N ARG A 385 34.16 -14.63 -10.91
CA ARG A 385 32.74 -14.53 -10.51
C ARG A 385 32.43 -15.79 -9.71
N GLY A 386 31.89 -15.66 -8.50
CA GLY A 386 31.53 -16.81 -7.68
C GLY A 386 30.63 -17.74 -8.51
N ILE A 387 31.03 -19.00 -8.66
CA ILE A 387 30.23 -19.99 -9.40
C ILE A 387 28.99 -20.28 -8.55
N ALA A 388 27.81 -20.06 -9.12
CA ALA A 388 26.54 -20.44 -8.51
C ALA A 388 26.50 -21.95 -8.24
N LEU A 389 26.72 -22.35 -6.98
CA LEU A 389 26.51 -23.72 -6.52
C LEU A 389 25.05 -23.86 -6.07
N GLY A 390 24.23 -24.52 -6.88
CA GLY A 390 22.86 -24.91 -6.53
C GLY A 390 22.18 -25.76 -7.59
N SER A 391 22.38 -27.08 -7.53
CA SER A 391 21.65 -28.09 -8.32
C SER A 391 20.17 -28.21 -7.91
N PRO A 392 19.29 -28.78 -8.76
CA PRO A 392 17.84 -28.62 -8.68
C PRO A 392 17.20 -29.54 -7.62
N GLY A 393 16.63 -28.95 -6.57
CA GLY A 393 15.66 -29.59 -5.68
C GLY A 393 14.30 -28.90 -5.82
N GLY A 394 13.23 -29.68 -6.01
CA GLY A 394 11.90 -29.17 -6.38
C GLY A 394 11.11 -28.51 -5.25
N GLY A 395 10.27 -27.53 -5.64
CA GLY A 395 9.13 -27.03 -4.87
C GLY A 395 9.27 -25.59 -4.35
N GLY A 396 8.61 -24.63 -5.02
CA GLY A 396 8.18 -23.32 -4.50
C GLY A 396 9.29 -22.30 -4.16
N GLY A 397 9.40 -21.24 -4.97
CA GLY A 397 10.27 -20.09 -4.67
C GLY A 397 11.75 -20.31 -5.03
N ARG A 398 12.11 -20.13 -6.31
CA ARG A 398 13.51 -20.11 -6.73
C ARG A 398 14.16 -18.79 -6.27
N VAL A 399 14.72 -18.77 -5.06
CA VAL A 399 15.77 -17.82 -4.72
C VAL A 399 17.06 -18.36 -5.34
N PHE A 400 17.39 -17.93 -6.55
CA PHE A 400 18.72 -18.17 -7.10
C PHE A 400 19.75 -17.59 -6.11
N GLY A 401 20.71 -18.41 -5.67
CA GLY A 401 21.81 -17.95 -4.82
C GLY A 401 22.46 -16.75 -5.48
N ALA A 402 22.46 -15.62 -4.77
CA ALA A 402 22.88 -14.33 -5.31
C ALA A 402 24.32 -14.41 -5.88
N PRO A 403 24.57 -13.93 -7.12
CA PRO A 403 25.92 -13.81 -7.68
C PRO A 403 26.74 -12.68 -7.02
N TYR A 404 26.17 -12.00 -6.03
CA TYR A 404 26.72 -10.86 -5.31
C TYR A 404 26.83 -11.14 -3.79
N GLU A 405 27.76 -10.47 -3.12
CA GLU A 405 28.03 -10.54 -1.69
C GLU A 405 26.86 -9.93 -0.90
N SER A 406 26.08 -10.79 -0.24
CA SER A 406 25.06 -10.38 0.72
C SER A 406 25.71 -9.83 2.00
N GLY A 407 25.23 -8.68 2.49
CA GLY A 407 25.69 -8.09 3.76
C GLY A 407 26.71 -6.94 3.63
N ARG A 408 26.97 -6.46 2.43
CA ARG A 408 27.72 -5.22 2.16
C ARG A 408 26.93 -4.31 1.23
N ALA A 409 27.10 -3.00 1.36
CA ALA A 409 26.52 -2.05 0.43
C ALA A 409 27.40 -0.81 0.24
N MET A 410 27.26 -0.16 -0.92
CA MET A 410 27.90 1.11 -1.24
C MET A 410 27.34 2.23 -0.35
N VAL A 411 26.01 2.25 -0.15
CA VAL A 411 25.33 3.19 0.75
C VAL A 411 24.51 2.41 1.77
N VAL A 412 24.75 2.67 3.06
CA VAL A 412 24.09 1.98 4.18
C VAL A 412 23.38 3.00 5.07
N LEU A 413 22.09 2.77 5.31
CA LEU A 413 21.29 3.46 6.32
C LEU A 413 20.79 2.42 7.32
N ALA A 414 21.15 2.60 8.58
CA ALA A 414 20.71 1.73 9.67
C ALA A 414 20.24 2.58 10.85
N GLY A 415 19.07 2.22 11.38
CA GLY A 415 18.40 2.94 12.46
C GLY A 415 17.31 3.87 11.93
N ALA A 416 16.57 4.50 12.84
CA ALA A 416 15.49 5.45 12.53
C ALA A 416 16.03 6.79 11.99
N VAL A 417 16.70 6.73 10.84
CA VAL A 417 17.33 7.85 10.13
C VAL A 417 16.70 8.02 8.75
N GLY A 418 16.76 9.24 8.22
CA GLY A 418 16.17 9.59 6.94
C GLY A 418 17.16 10.30 6.02
N MET A 419 17.19 9.92 4.75
CA MET A 419 17.97 10.57 3.71
C MET A 419 17.12 10.94 2.50
N ARG A 420 17.33 12.14 1.95
CA ARG A 420 16.73 12.57 0.68
C ARG A 420 17.80 12.61 -0.41
N MET A 421 17.51 12.04 -1.58
CA MET A 421 18.37 12.08 -2.75
C MET A 421 17.62 12.73 -3.90
N LEU A 422 18.20 13.77 -4.48
CA LEU A 422 17.62 14.57 -5.54
C LEU A 422 18.59 14.57 -6.72
N LYS A 423 18.17 14.09 -7.90
CA LYS A 423 18.99 14.09 -9.13
C LYS A 423 20.35 13.39 -8.97
N CYS A 424 20.40 12.39 -8.11
CA CYS A 424 21.61 11.63 -7.80
C CYS A 424 21.79 10.42 -8.70
N GLN A 425 23.05 9.98 -8.84
CA GLN A 425 23.40 8.73 -9.53
C GLN A 425 24.17 7.81 -8.58
N LEU A 426 23.74 6.57 -8.46
CA LEU A 426 24.37 5.51 -7.69
C LEU A 426 24.86 4.45 -8.67
N THR A 427 26.17 4.39 -8.92
CA THR A 427 26.78 3.45 -9.87
C THR A 427 27.70 2.49 -9.12
N ASN A 428 27.17 1.32 -8.77
CA ASN A 428 27.91 0.31 -8.03
C ASN A 428 28.53 -0.74 -8.96
N LEU A 429 29.83 -0.60 -9.25
CA LEU A 429 30.62 -1.54 -10.04
C LEU A 429 31.21 -2.70 -9.21
N GLY A 430 30.92 -2.74 -7.91
CA GLY A 430 31.35 -3.80 -7.00
C GLY A 430 30.31 -4.93 -6.85
N PRO A 431 30.73 -6.09 -6.31
CA PRO A 431 29.87 -7.27 -6.18
C PRO A 431 28.95 -7.22 -4.96
N HIS A 432 28.52 -6.04 -4.49
CA HIS A 432 27.73 -5.85 -3.26
C HIS A 432 26.46 -5.05 -3.56
N LEU A 433 25.66 -4.66 -2.57
CA LEU A 433 24.43 -3.87 -2.80
C LEU A 433 24.75 -2.41 -3.11
N ALA A 434 23.96 -1.75 -3.96
CA ALA A 434 24.10 -0.30 -4.13
C ALA A 434 23.52 0.48 -2.94
N LEU A 435 22.39 0.04 -2.40
CA LEU A 435 21.69 0.70 -1.30
C LEU A 435 21.13 -0.33 -0.31
N TRP A 436 21.37 -0.12 0.99
CA TRP A 436 20.84 -0.96 2.05
C TRP A 436 20.17 -0.12 3.14
N LEU A 437 18.88 -0.39 3.40
CA LEU A 437 18.09 0.18 4.48
C LEU A 437 17.74 -0.90 5.51
N ALA A 438 17.98 -0.62 6.79
CA ALA A 438 17.65 -1.50 7.91
C ALA A 438 17.21 -0.72 9.15
N ASP A 439 16.59 -1.42 10.11
CA ASP A 439 16.27 -0.91 11.45
C ASP A 439 15.48 0.40 11.49
N GLY A 440 14.51 0.59 10.59
CA GLY A 440 13.64 1.77 10.54
C GLY A 440 14.15 2.90 9.64
N ALA A 441 15.16 2.63 8.81
CA ALA A 441 15.75 3.63 7.92
C ALA A 441 14.81 4.02 6.77
N THR A 442 14.80 5.31 6.44
CA THR A 442 13.99 5.86 5.35
C THR A 442 14.85 6.55 4.29
N VAL A 443 14.53 6.32 3.02
CA VAL A 443 15.17 7.03 1.91
C VAL A 443 14.12 7.53 0.93
N ALA A 444 14.26 8.78 0.48
CA ALA A 444 13.44 9.37 -0.55
C ALA A 444 14.30 9.70 -1.79
N LEU A 445 13.99 9.10 -2.94
CA LEU A 445 14.69 9.25 -4.21
C LEU A 445 13.83 10.06 -5.19
N ARG A 446 14.33 11.18 -5.71
CA ARG A 446 13.66 11.94 -6.77
C ARG A 446 14.61 12.18 -7.93
N ASP A 447 14.17 11.81 -9.13
CA ASP A 447 14.98 11.91 -10.36
C ASP A 447 16.33 11.19 -10.22
N CYS A 448 16.38 10.10 -9.47
CA CYS A 448 17.61 9.35 -9.19
C CYS A 448 17.81 8.19 -10.15
N GLN A 449 19.07 7.81 -10.33
CA GLN A 449 19.46 6.60 -11.05
C GLN A 449 20.26 5.68 -10.14
N LEU A 450 19.91 4.39 -10.10
CA LEU A 450 20.64 3.34 -9.40
C LEU A 450 21.01 2.25 -10.40
N GLU A 451 22.29 1.91 -10.43
CA GLU A 451 22.87 0.90 -11.31
C GLU A 451 23.83 0.00 -10.53
N SER A 452 23.74 -1.32 -10.71
CA SER A 452 24.67 -2.26 -10.05
C SER A 452 24.99 -3.49 -10.90
N PRO A 453 25.80 -3.35 -11.97
CA PRO A 453 26.01 -4.41 -12.96
C PRO A 453 26.67 -5.69 -12.42
N GLU A 454 27.36 -5.63 -11.27
CA GLU A 454 27.95 -6.79 -10.61
C GLU A 454 27.28 -7.13 -9.26
N GLY A 455 26.32 -6.31 -8.82
CA GLY A 455 25.74 -6.34 -7.49
C GLY A 455 24.21 -6.35 -7.48
N GLY A 456 23.63 -6.23 -6.28
CA GLY A 456 22.19 -6.01 -6.12
C GLY A 456 21.86 -4.52 -6.05
N GLY A 457 20.61 -4.17 -6.35
CA GLY A 457 20.18 -2.77 -6.37
C GLY A 457 19.97 -2.19 -4.96
N ALA A 458 18.71 -2.04 -4.58
CA ALA A 458 18.32 -1.60 -3.24
C ALA A 458 17.75 -2.77 -2.42
N TRP A 459 18.21 -2.92 -1.18
CA TRP A 459 17.64 -3.86 -0.21
C TRP A 459 17.05 -3.11 0.99
N VAL A 460 15.75 -3.23 1.19
CA VAL A 460 15.01 -2.67 2.32
C VAL A 460 14.59 -3.80 3.24
N ARG A 461 15.09 -3.78 4.47
CA ARG A 461 14.83 -4.82 5.47
C ARG A 461 14.28 -4.20 6.75
N ASP A 462 13.52 -4.99 7.50
CA ASP A 462 12.98 -4.70 8.82
C ASP A 462 11.77 -3.76 8.79
N ALA A 463 10.84 -3.99 9.72
CA ALA A 463 9.65 -3.17 9.86
C ALA A 463 10.01 -1.72 10.18
N GLY A 464 9.36 -0.79 9.47
CA GLY A 464 9.63 0.65 9.56
C GLY A 464 10.62 1.17 8.51
N SER A 465 11.48 0.30 7.96
CA SER A 465 12.38 0.71 6.87
C SER A 465 11.59 0.95 5.59
N THR A 466 11.79 2.10 4.95
CA THR A 466 10.95 2.56 3.84
C THR A 466 11.77 3.20 2.72
N LEU A 467 11.56 2.74 1.49
CA LEU A 467 12.07 3.40 0.29
C LEU A 467 10.93 4.11 -0.45
N VAL A 468 11.03 5.42 -0.61
CA VAL A 468 10.14 6.22 -1.45
C VAL A 468 10.91 6.65 -2.69
N ALA A 469 10.37 6.41 -3.89
CA ALA A 469 11.00 6.85 -5.12
C ALA A 469 9.98 7.51 -6.06
N GLN A 470 10.37 8.64 -6.64
CA GLN A 470 9.61 9.39 -7.64
C GLN A 470 10.49 9.63 -8.87
N ALA A 471 9.95 9.39 -10.07
CA ALA A 471 10.63 9.66 -11.34
C ALA A 471 12.06 9.07 -11.42
N SER A 472 12.30 7.95 -10.74
CA SER A 472 13.63 7.37 -10.55
C SER A 472 13.79 6.05 -11.29
N ARG A 473 15.03 5.71 -11.65
CA ARG A 473 15.38 4.51 -12.41
C ARG A 473 16.29 3.58 -11.63
N LEU A 474 15.83 2.37 -11.35
CA LEU A 474 16.64 1.29 -10.77
C LEU A 474 16.88 0.28 -11.89
N GLN A 475 18.12 0.07 -12.30
CA GLN A 475 18.38 -0.71 -13.51
C GLN A 475 19.69 -1.50 -13.52
N ARG A 476 19.82 -2.42 -14.48
CA ARG A 476 21.07 -3.14 -14.80
C ARG A 476 21.73 -3.70 -13.54
N CYS A 477 20.96 -4.47 -12.78
CA CYS A 477 21.43 -5.10 -11.56
C CYS A 477 21.73 -6.57 -11.83
N ALA A 478 22.86 -7.08 -11.33
CA ALA A 478 23.14 -8.51 -11.33
C ALA A 478 22.18 -9.26 -10.40
N GLY A 479 21.80 -8.64 -9.28
CA GLY A 479 20.74 -9.08 -8.38
C GLY A 479 19.38 -8.43 -8.64
N PRO A 480 18.43 -8.55 -7.70
CA PRO A 480 17.20 -7.78 -7.74
C PRO A 480 17.48 -6.28 -7.74
N CYS A 481 16.79 -5.53 -8.59
CA CYS A 481 16.86 -4.06 -8.56
C CYS A 481 16.29 -3.51 -7.26
N LEU A 482 15.21 -4.09 -6.75
CA LEU A 482 14.62 -3.76 -5.47
C LEU A 482 14.23 -5.04 -4.73
N GLN A 483 14.75 -5.22 -3.53
CA GLN A 483 14.41 -6.31 -2.63
C GLN A 483 13.82 -5.76 -1.33
N LEU A 484 12.68 -6.29 -0.90
CA LEU A 484 12.02 -5.95 0.37
C LEU A 484 11.88 -7.21 1.24
N GLU A 485 12.39 -7.16 2.46
CA GLU A 485 12.37 -8.29 3.41
C GLU A 485 12.00 -7.85 4.83
N ALA A 486 11.63 -8.83 5.65
CA ALA A 486 11.38 -8.68 7.09
C ALA A 486 10.44 -7.51 7.45
N GLY A 487 9.40 -7.27 6.65
CA GLY A 487 8.42 -6.21 6.89
C GLY A 487 8.81 -4.83 6.35
N GLY A 488 9.88 -4.72 5.56
CA GLY A 488 10.25 -3.50 4.86
C GLY A 488 9.17 -3.02 3.89
N SER A 489 9.21 -1.74 3.51
CA SER A 489 8.22 -1.17 2.60
C SER A 489 8.81 -0.30 1.51
N ALA A 490 8.10 -0.21 0.37
CA ALA A 490 8.45 0.75 -0.67
C ALA A 490 7.23 1.39 -1.34
N GLN A 491 7.41 2.65 -1.77
CA GLN A 491 6.45 3.42 -2.55
C GLN A 491 7.15 3.96 -3.80
N LEU A 492 6.69 3.58 -4.98
CA LEU A 492 7.25 3.99 -6.26
C LEU A 492 6.21 4.79 -7.06
N ALA A 493 6.58 5.95 -7.60
CA ALA A 493 5.71 6.76 -8.46
C ALA A 493 6.44 7.22 -9.73
N GLY A 494 5.97 6.81 -10.90
CA GLY A 494 6.60 7.15 -12.17
C GLY A 494 8.03 6.59 -12.30
N CYS A 495 8.33 5.49 -11.62
CA CYS A 495 9.65 4.88 -11.62
C CYS A 495 9.81 3.81 -12.70
N SER A 496 11.05 3.54 -13.10
CA SER A 496 11.39 2.42 -13.99
C SER A 496 12.34 1.45 -13.31
N VAL A 497 11.94 0.18 -13.18
CA VAL A 497 12.73 -0.94 -12.68
C VAL A 497 13.08 -1.84 -13.86
N LEU A 498 14.34 -1.84 -14.28
CA LEU A 498 14.74 -2.33 -15.61
C LEU A 498 15.93 -3.30 -15.55
N ASP A 499 15.92 -4.31 -16.42
CA ASP A 499 17.10 -5.07 -16.82
C ASP A 499 17.85 -5.79 -15.68
N SER A 500 17.12 -6.51 -14.81
CA SER A 500 17.71 -7.54 -13.93
C SER A 500 17.71 -8.89 -14.63
N ALA A 501 18.41 -9.05 -15.76
CA ALA A 501 18.22 -10.20 -16.65
C ALA A 501 18.38 -11.59 -15.97
N GLU A 502 19.25 -11.69 -14.97
CA GLU A 502 19.49 -12.95 -14.23
C GLU A 502 18.61 -13.11 -12.98
N HIS A 503 17.84 -12.10 -12.58
CA HIS A 503 17.07 -12.05 -11.33
C HIS A 503 15.70 -11.37 -11.48
N ASN A 504 14.93 -11.27 -10.38
CA ASN A 504 13.65 -10.57 -10.39
C ASN A 504 13.88 -9.05 -10.39
N GLY A 505 13.03 -8.27 -11.03
CA GLY A 505 13.11 -6.80 -10.98
C GLY A 505 12.81 -6.30 -9.57
N VAL A 506 11.63 -6.63 -9.08
CA VAL A 506 11.21 -6.38 -7.70
C VAL A 506 10.93 -7.71 -7.00
N LEU A 507 11.60 -7.93 -5.86
CA LEU A 507 11.42 -9.09 -5.00
C LEU A 507 10.88 -8.64 -3.64
N VAL A 508 9.72 -9.16 -3.23
CA VAL A 508 9.05 -8.78 -1.97
C VAL A 508 8.72 -10.04 -1.19
N GLY A 509 9.34 -10.17 -0.02
CA GLY A 509 9.20 -11.32 0.86
C GLY A 509 8.80 -10.96 2.27
N SER A 510 8.52 -11.97 3.09
CA SER A 510 8.54 -11.87 4.56
C SER A 510 7.63 -10.76 5.13
N GLY A 511 6.36 -10.70 4.71
CA GLY A 511 5.36 -9.72 5.17
C GLY A 511 5.58 -8.27 4.70
N SER A 512 6.53 -8.04 3.79
CA SER A 512 6.87 -6.74 3.22
C SER A 512 5.80 -6.22 2.27
N ARG A 513 5.82 -4.91 2.00
CA ARG A 513 4.77 -4.23 1.23
C ARG A 513 5.33 -3.29 0.18
N ILE A 514 4.75 -3.31 -1.02
CA ILE A 514 5.08 -2.33 -2.05
C ILE A 514 3.83 -1.71 -2.66
N ARG A 515 3.86 -0.39 -2.88
CA ARG A 515 2.93 0.30 -3.77
C ARG A 515 3.70 0.89 -4.94
N ALA A 516 3.24 0.64 -6.16
CA ALA A 516 3.80 1.24 -7.37
C ALA A 516 2.70 1.90 -8.20
N ASP A 517 2.92 3.16 -8.59
CA ASP A 517 1.98 3.98 -9.37
C ASP A 517 2.67 4.49 -10.65
N GLN A 518 2.06 4.25 -11.82
CA GLN A 518 2.61 4.59 -13.14
C GLN A 518 4.06 4.10 -13.34
N CYS A 519 4.41 2.93 -12.81
CA CYS A 519 5.78 2.39 -12.90
C CYS A 519 5.94 1.42 -14.08
N VAL A 520 7.16 1.31 -14.58
CA VAL A 520 7.56 0.33 -15.60
C VAL A 520 8.47 -0.72 -14.99
N LEU A 521 8.11 -2.00 -15.15
CA LEU A 521 8.85 -3.18 -14.67
C LEU A 521 9.19 -4.05 -15.88
N SER A 522 10.45 -4.06 -16.31
CA SER A 522 10.84 -4.69 -17.58
C SER A 522 12.22 -5.32 -17.58
N GLY A 523 12.42 -6.31 -18.45
CA GLY A 523 13.75 -6.87 -18.73
C GLY A 523 14.34 -7.77 -17.64
N SER A 524 13.50 -8.27 -16.72
CA SER A 524 13.92 -9.12 -15.60
C SER A 524 13.40 -10.56 -15.74
N GLN A 525 13.72 -11.46 -14.82
CA GLN A 525 13.09 -12.79 -14.74
C GLN A 525 11.59 -12.69 -14.50
N ALA A 526 11.19 -12.33 -13.28
CA ALA A 526 9.88 -11.78 -13.02
C ALA A 526 9.97 -10.26 -12.86
N GLY A 527 9.00 -9.51 -13.37
CA GLY A 527 8.91 -8.07 -13.12
C GLY A 527 8.67 -7.80 -11.63
N LEU A 528 7.72 -8.53 -11.05
CA LEU A 528 7.40 -8.53 -9.62
C LEU A 528 7.31 -9.97 -9.10
N ASN A 529 7.95 -10.27 -7.97
CA ASN A 529 7.85 -11.56 -7.29
C ASN A 529 7.45 -11.34 -5.82
N LEU A 530 6.34 -11.95 -5.40
CA LEU A 530 5.78 -11.88 -4.05
C LEU A 530 5.80 -13.27 -3.38
N TYR A 531 6.29 -13.32 -2.15
CA TYR A 531 6.32 -14.53 -1.34
C TYR A 531 6.27 -14.20 0.17
N GLY A 532 6.15 -15.21 1.03
CA GLY A 532 6.23 -15.06 2.48
C GLY A 532 5.21 -14.11 3.10
N GLY A 533 3.99 -14.05 2.57
CA GLY A 533 2.95 -13.14 3.07
C GLY A 533 3.11 -11.68 2.61
N ALA A 534 3.90 -11.43 1.57
CA ALA A 534 4.11 -10.12 0.99
C ALA A 534 2.84 -9.57 0.30
N SER A 535 2.72 -8.25 0.26
CA SER A 535 1.63 -7.60 -0.48
C SER A 535 2.15 -6.55 -1.46
N ALA A 536 1.53 -6.48 -2.64
CA ALA A 536 1.80 -5.44 -3.60
C ALA A 536 0.52 -4.81 -4.13
N GLU A 537 0.59 -3.50 -4.34
CA GLU A 537 -0.43 -2.72 -5.04
C GLU A 537 0.20 -2.04 -6.26
N LEU A 538 -0.31 -2.36 -7.44
CA LEU A 538 0.11 -1.77 -8.72
C LEU A 538 -1.04 -0.94 -9.28
N VAL A 539 -0.79 0.31 -9.62
CA VAL A 539 -1.78 1.23 -10.21
C VAL A 539 -1.22 1.83 -11.48
N GLY A 540 -1.83 1.54 -12.63
CA GLY A 540 -1.38 2.07 -13.92
C GLY A 540 0.02 1.63 -14.34
N CYS A 541 0.56 0.57 -13.74
CA CYS A 541 1.90 0.08 -14.06
C CYS A 541 1.95 -0.73 -15.37
N GLU A 542 3.10 -0.69 -16.03
CA GLU A 542 3.44 -1.55 -17.17
C GLU A 542 4.48 -2.60 -16.75
N VAL A 543 4.10 -3.87 -16.83
CA VAL A 543 4.95 -5.03 -16.51
C VAL A 543 5.20 -5.83 -17.79
N VAL A 544 6.34 -5.58 -18.42
CA VAL A 544 6.55 -5.94 -19.82
C VAL A 544 7.87 -6.64 -20.09
N SER A 545 7.90 -7.51 -21.10
CA SER A 545 9.16 -8.09 -21.63
C SER A 545 10.05 -8.78 -20.59
N ASN A 546 9.46 -9.39 -19.55
CA ASN A 546 10.18 -10.20 -18.58
C ASN A 546 10.37 -11.63 -19.10
N SER A 547 11.45 -12.31 -18.75
CA SER A 547 11.78 -13.63 -19.31
C SER A 547 10.93 -14.79 -18.77
N LEU A 548 10.32 -14.62 -17.59
CA LEU A 548 9.34 -15.53 -16.99
C LEU A 548 7.97 -14.84 -16.87
N ALA A 549 7.46 -14.64 -15.67
CA ALA A 549 6.16 -14.02 -15.43
C ALA A 549 6.26 -12.49 -15.37
N GLY A 550 5.18 -11.77 -15.71
CA GLY A 550 5.10 -10.35 -15.38
C GLY A 550 5.08 -10.17 -13.86
N ALA A 551 4.06 -10.72 -13.20
CA ALA A 551 4.00 -10.83 -11.75
C ALA A 551 3.86 -12.30 -11.31
N GLU A 552 4.71 -12.73 -10.38
CA GLU A 552 4.63 -14.02 -9.70
C GLU A 552 4.22 -13.80 -8.25
N VAL A 553 3.14 -14.44 -7.84
CA VAL A 553 2.63 -14.39 -6.46
C VAL A 553 2.58 -15.81 -5.94
N SER A 554 3.37 -16.08 -4.91
CA SER A 554 3.55 -17.42 -4.35
C SER A 554 3.43 -17.41 -2.84
N GLU A 555 3.15 -18.59 -2.29
CA GLU A 555 3.00 -18.86 -0.86
C GLU A 555 1.72 -18.28 -0.21
N PRO A 556 1.23 -18.90 0.87
CA PRO A 556 0.02 -18.45 1.54
C PRO A 556 0.18 -17.05 2.16
N GLY A 557 -0.87 -16.24 2.04
CA GLY A 557 -0.91 -14.88 2.57
C GLY A 557 -0.31 -13.82 1.65
N SER A 558 0.41 -14.23 0.59
CA SER A 558 0.89 -13.30 -0.43
C SER A 558 -0.27 -12.79 -1.29
N ASN A 559 -0.30 -11.48 -1.56
CA ASN A 559 -1.41 -10.84 -2.27
C ASN A 559 -0.94 -9.78 -3.26
N LEU A 560 -1.45 -9.85 -4.49
CA LEU A 560 -1.30 -8.80 -5.49
C LEU A 560 -2.64 -8.11 -5.74
N VAL A 561 -2.65 -6.77 -5.68
CA VAL A 561 -3.75 -5.94 -6.19
C VAL A 561 -3.21 -5.13 -7.36
N ALA A 562 -3.81 -5.29 -8.54
CA ALA A 562 -3.44 -4.56 -9.75
C ALA A 562 -4.66 -3.84 -10.33
N VAL A 563 -4.53 -2.54 -10.56
CA VAL A 563 -5.59 -1.68 -11.09
C VAL A 563 -5.08 -0.93 -12.30
N SER A 564 -5.78 -1.06 -13.43
CA SER A 564 -5.43 -0.39 -14.70
C SER A 564 -4.00 -0.70 -15.18
N CYS A 565 -3.50 -1.90 -14.87
CA CYS A 565 -2.14 -2.32 -15.23
C CYS A 565 -2.08 -3.09 -16.55
N LYS A 566 -0.90 -3.10 -17.17
CA LYS A 566 -0.61 -3.85 -18.39
C LYS A 566 0.47 -4.90 -18.14
N PHE A 567 0.15 -6.17 -18.37
CA PHE A 567 1.07 -7.31 -18.31
C PHE A 567 1.27 -7.88 -19.71
N SER A 568 2.37 -7.53 -20.39
CA SER A 568 2.53 -7.89 -21.81
C SER A 568 3.89 -8.38 -22.23
N MET A 569 3.91 -9.25 -23.25
CA MET A 569 5.15 -9.74 -23.87
C MET A 569 6.09 -10.47 -22.90
N ASN A 570 5.55 -11.05 -21.82
CA ASN A 570 6.35 -11.83 -20.88
C ASN A 570 6.60 -13.26 -21.41
N GLY A 571 7.75 -13.85 -21.07
CA GLY A 571 8.24 -15.12 -21.56
C GLY A 571 7.49 -16.35 -21.04
N GLN A 572 6.63 -16.17 -20.05
CA GLN A 572 5.64 -17.14 -19.58
C GLN A 572 4.25 -16.49 -19.47
N SER A 573 3.76 -16.23 -18.24
CA SER A 573 2.42 -15.71 -17.99
C SER A 573 2.46 -14.23 -17.65
N GLY A 574 1.39 -13.48 -17.96
CA GLY A 574 1.27 -12.10 -17.49
C GLY A 574 1.26 -12.01 -15.96
N VAL A 575 0.36 -12.78 -15.34
CA VAL A 575 0.30 -12.98 -13.88
C VAL A 575 0.27 -14.47 -13.57
N LEU A 576 1.10 -14.90 -12.61
CA LEU A 576 1.16 -16.26 -12.08
C LEU A 576 0.84 -16.24 -10.59
N VAL A 577 -0.18 -16.99 -10.18
CA VAL A 577 -0.59 -17.14 -8.78
C VAL A 577 -0.43 -18.60 -8.38
N ALA A 578 0.31 -18.87 -7.31
CA ALA A 578 0.60 -20.22 -6.87
C ALA A 578 0.69 -20.39 -5.35
N GLY A 579 0.63 -21.64 -4.88
CA GLY A 579 0.97 -22.00 -3.50
C GLY A 579 0.11 -21.35 -2.42
N GLY A 580 -1.19 -21.14 -2.66
CA GLY A 580 -2.09 -20.51 -1.69
C GLY A 580 -2.14 -18.98 -1.73
N ALA A 581 -1.45 -18.37 -2.70
CA ALA A 581 -1.46 -16.93 -2.90
C ALA A 581 -2.75 -16.40 -3.54
N THR A 582 -2.93 -15.07 -3.50
CA THR A 582 -4.09 -14.38 -4.06
C THR A 582 -3.67 -13.26 -5.02
N ALA A 583 -4.45 -13.04 -6.08
CA ALA A 583 -4.30 -11.86 -6.93
C ALA A 583 -5.65 -11.30 -7.35
N SER A 584 -5.79 -9.97 -7.33
CA SER A 584 -6.95 -9.23 -7.80
C SER A 584 -6.53 -8.27 -8.91
N LEU A 585 -7.12 -8.40 -10.09
CA LEU A 585 -6.88 -7.56 -11.25
C LEU A 585 -8.18 -6.85 -11.63
N THR A 586 -8.15 -5.51 -11.66
CA THR A 586 -9.28 -4.67 -12.07
C THR A 586 -8.88 -3.76 -13.21
N SER A 587 -9.63 -3.78 -14.32
CA SER A 587 -9.37 -2.95 -15.51
C SER A 587 -7.98 -3.15 -16.12
N CYS A 588 -7.39 -4.34 -15.94
CA CYS A 588 -6.06 -4.68 -16.41
C CYS A 588 -6.08 -5.29 -17.82
N THR A 589 -4.92 -5.27 -18.48
CA THR A 589 -4.71 -5.95 -19.77
C THR A 589 -3.56 -6.95 -19.66
N CYS A 590 -3.81 -8.23 -19.93
CA CYS A 590 -2.78 -9.26 -20.07
C CYS A 590 -2.70 -9.72 -21.54
N THR A 591 -1.66 -9.28 -22.27
CA THR A 591 -1.61 -9.45 -23.73
C THR A 591 -0.27 -9.88 -24.29
N GLY A 592 -0.26 -10.76 -25.29
CA GLY A 592 0.95 -11.15 -26.01
C GLY A 592 1.96 -11.93 -25.15
N ASN A 593 1.54 -12.51 -24.03
CA ASN A 593 2.43 -13.33 -23.20
C ASN A 593 2.64 -14.70 -23.86
N LYS A 594 3.83 -15.29 -23.71
CA LYS A 594 4.21 -16.52 -24.44
C LYS A 594 3.40 -17.76 -24.00
N ALA A 595 2.94 -17.80 -22.76
CA ALA A 595 2.06 -18.84 -22.22
C ALA A 595 0.65 -18.29 -21.97
N HIS A 596 0.33 -17.85 -20.75
CA HIS A 596 -1.03 -17.47 -20.36
C HIS A 596 -1.16 -15.97 -20.07
N GLY A 597 -2.36 -15.40 -20.19
CA GLY A 597 -2.63 -14.07 -19.64
C GLY A 597 -2.55 -14.09 -18.10
N VAL A 598 -3.33 -14.99 -17.49
CA VAL A 598 -3.32 -15.27 -16.04
C VAL A 598 -3.25 -16.78 -15.81
N LEU A 599 -2.33 -17.23 -14.96
CA LEU A 599 -2.20 -18.61 -14.51
C LEU A 599 -2.46 -18.69 -13.01
N VAL A 600 -3.42 -19.52 -12.59
CA VAL A 600 -3.68 -19.82 -11.17
C VAL A 600 -3.48 -21.31 -10.93
N ARG A 601 -2.47 -21.67 -10.13
CA ARG A 601 -2.09 -23.06 -9.92
C ARG A 601 -1.95 -23.41 -8.44
N GLY A 602 -2.50 -24.57 -8.08
CA GLY A 602 -2.32 -25.16 -6.76
C GLY A 602 -3.46 -24.84 -5.80
N GLN A 603 -3.62 -25.72 -4.82
CA GLN A 603 -4.66 -25.60 -3.81
C GLN A 603 -4.54 -24.29 -3.03
N GLY A 604 -5.69 -23.65 -2.80
CA GLY A 604 -5.78 -22.38 -2.07
C GLY A 604 -5.42 -21.14 -2.90
N SER A 605 -4.89 -21.29 -4.12
CA SER A 605 -4.59 -20.14 -4.97
C SER A 605 -5.85 -19.57 -5.61
N VAL A 606 -6.02 -18.25 -5.52
CA VAL A 606 -7.22 -17.55 -6.00
C VAL A 606 -6.86 -16.35 -6.87
N GLY A 607 -7.44 -16.29 -8.07
CA GLY A 607 -7.43 -15.11 -8.93
C GLY A 607 -8.81 -14.45 -8.98
N SER A 608 -8.90 -13.13 -8.78
CA SER A 608 -10.12 -12.35 -9.02
C SER A 608 -9.85 -11.40 -10.18
N LEU A 609 -10.59 -11.54 -11.27
CA LEU A 609 -10.43 -10.79 -12.51
C LEU A 609 -11.71 -10.00 -12.79
N ARG A 610 -11.62 -8.67 -12.82
CA ARG A 610 -12.75 -7.80 -13.12
C ARG A 610 -12.40 -6.83 -14.25
N GLN A 611 -13.20 -6.80 -15.31
CA GLN A 611 -12.96 -5.91 -16.47
C GLN A 611 -11.56 -6.10 -17.07
N VAL A 612 -11.07 -7.34 -17.09
CA VAL A 612 -9.73 -7.67 -17.59
C VAL A 612 -9.78 -8.09 -19.05
N THR A 613 -8.87 -7.55 -19.85
CA THR A 613 -8.65 -7.97 -21.25
C THR A 613 -7.52 -8.99 -21.31
N LEU A 614 -7.80 -10.19 -21.80
CA LEU A 614 -6.91 -11.35 -21.88
C LEU A 614 -6.70 -11.75 -23.33
N SER A 615 -5.81 -11.07 -24.05
CA SER A 615 -5.78 -11.17 -25.51
C SER A 615 -4.45 -11.67 -26.08
N HIS A 616 -4.49 -12.38 -27.21
CA HIS A 616 -3.30 -12.72 -28.00
C HIS A 616 -2.19 -13.46 -27.22
N ASN A 617 -2.55 -14.23 -26.19
CA ASN A 617 -1.57 -15.03 -25.44
C ASN A 617 -1.27 -16.35 -26.16
N GLY A 618 -0.04 -16.84 -26.00
CA GLY A 618 0.49 -18.01 -26.70
C GLY A 618 -0.15 -19.34 -26.32
N GLN A 619 -0.92 -19.37 -25.24
CA GLN A 619 -1.75 -20.49 -24.81
C GLN A 619 -3.15 -19.99 -24.44
N ALA A 620 -3.43 -19.74 -23.16
CA ALA A 620 -4.77 -19.40 -22.68
C ALA A 620 -4.89 -17.94 -22.24
N GLY A 621 -6.10 -17.37 -22.29
CA GLY A 621 -6.39 -16.12 -21.60
C GLY A 621 -6.23 -16.30 -20.09
N THR A 622 -7.00 -17.24 -19.52
CA THR A 622 -6.87 -17.69 -18.13
C THR A 622 -6.64 -19.20 -18.08
N MET A 623 -5.70 -19.66 -17.25
CA MET A 623 -5.39 -21.07 -17.02
C MET A 623 -5.50 -21.39 -15.54
N LEU A 624 -6.21 -22.45 -15.18
CA LEU A 624 -6.25 -23.01 -13.84
C LEU A 624 -5.66 -24.43 -13.82
N SER A 625 -4.84 -24.74 -12.82
CA SER A 625 -4.42 -26.11 -12.57
C SER A 625 -4.33 -26.47 -11.09
N ASP A 626 -4.35 -27.77 -10.79
CA ASP A 626 -4.00 -28.35 -9.49
C ASP A 626 -4.79 -27.79 -8.29
N GLY A 627 -6.07 -27.45 -8.49
CA GLY A 627 -6.92 -26.90 -7.43
C GLY A 627 -7.04 -25.38 -7.39
N GLY A 628 -6.45 -24.69 -8.38
CA GLY A 628 -6.55 -23.24 -8.52
C GLY A 628 -8.00 -22.77 -8.70
N ARG A 629 -8.31 -21.59 -8.19
CA ARG A 629 -9.64 -20.97 -8.32
C ARG A 629 -9.58 -19.61 -8.98
N THR A 630 -10.55 -19.30 -9.82
CA THR A 630 -10.64 -17.97 -10.43
C THR A 630 -12.07 -17.48 -10.53
N GLU A 631 -12.27 -16.22 -10.22
CA GLU A 631 -13.52 -15.50 -10.41
C GLU A 631 -13.30 -14.46 -11.51
N MET A 632 -14.12 -14.50 -12.56
CA MET A 632 -14.04 -13.60 -13.71
C MET A 632 -15.35 -12.83 -13.83
N ALA A 633 -15.28 -11.50 -13.91
CA ALA A 633 -16.43 -10.65 -14.06
C ALA A 633 -16.18 -9.60 -15.15
N ALA A 634 -17.04 -9.56 -16.17
CA ALA A 634 -16.94 -8.62 -17.29
C ALA A 634 -15.57 -8.66 -18.01
N CYS A 635 -14.96 -9.85 -18.12
CA CYS A 635 -13.67 -10.04 -18.79
C CYS A 635 -13.85 -10.34 -20.28
N ASP A 636 -12.86 -9.95 -21.09
CA ASP A 636 -12.79 -10.30 -22.51
C ASP A 636 -11.53 -11.12 -22.80
N ALA A 637 -11.70 -12.33 -23.34
CA ALA A 637 -10.59 -13.21 -23.72
C ALA A 637 -10.65 -13.53 -25.21
N THR A 638 -9.72 -12.93 -25.96
CA THR A 638 -9.74 -12.89 -27.43
C THR A 638 -8.41 -13.24 -28.07
N GLY A 639 -8.44 -13.95 -29.22
CA GLY A 639 -7.22 -14.21 -29.99
C GLY A 639 -6.17 -15.08 -29.29
N ASN A 640 -6.52 -15.81 -28.23
CA ASN A 640 -5.58 -16.72 -27.55
C ASN A 640 -5.42 -18.00 -28.36
N LYS A 641 -4.22 -18.61 -28.34
CA LYS A 641 -3.90 -19.75 -29.22
C LYS A 641 -4.64 -21.04 -28.85
N VAL A 642 -4.86 -21.32 -27.56
CA VAL A 642 -5.48 -22.55 -27.06
C VAL A 642 -6.95 -22.31 -26.69
N ALA A 643 -7.21 -21.46 -25.70
CA ALA A 643 -8.59 -21.07 -25.36
C ALA A 643 -8.67 -19.77 -24.57
N GLY A 644 -9.88 -19.21 -24.45
CA GLY A 644 -10.13 -18.07 -23.57
C GLY A 644 -9.94 -18.44 -22.09
N LEU A 645 -10.53 -19.57 -21.67
CA LEU A 645 -10.43 -20.09 -20.31
C LEU A 645 -10.14 -21.60 -20.33
N VAL A 646 -9.08 -22.01 -19.63
CA VAL A 646 -8.64 -23.40 -19.50
C VAL A 646 -8.62 -23.78 -18.02
N ALA A 647 -9.19 -24.93 -17.67
CA ALA A 647 -9.18 -25.44 -16.30
C ALA A 647 -8.85 -26.94 -16.29
N TRP A 648 -7.74 -27.32 -15.67
CA TRP A 648 -7.26 -28.70 -15.62
C TRP A 648 -7.05 -29.18 -14.20
N GLY A 649 -7.27 -30.47 -13.96
CA GLY A 649 -6.99 -31.12 -12.70
C GLY A 649 -8.10 -30.98 -11.66
N CYS A 650 -8.14 -31.95 -10.75
CA CYS A 650 -9.20 -32.07 -9.79
C CYS A 650 -9.19 -30.89 -8.79
N GLY A 651 -10.38 -30.34 -8.55
CA GLY A 651 -10.56 -29.20 -7.65
C GLY A 651 -10.31 -27.83 -8.28
N SER A 652 -9.82 -27.77 -9.52
CA SER A 652 -9.72 -26.52 -10.27
C SER A 652 -11.12 -25.99 -10.59
N ARG A 653 -11.42 -24.75 -10.19
CA ARG A 653 -12.76 -24.15 -10.35
C ARG A 653 -12.70 -22.72 -10.85
N ALA A 654 -13.45 -22.42 -11.90
CA ALA A 654 -13.66 -21.05 -12.34
C ALA A 654 -15.15 -20.66 -12.28
N SER A 655 -15.43 -19.42 -11.90
CA SER A 655 -16.71 -18.77 -12.12
C SER A 655 -16.50 -17.62 -13.09
N ALA A 656 -17.32 -17.54 -14.14
CA ALA A 656 -17.29 -16.44 -15.09
C ALA A 656 -18.68 -15.82 -15.21
N ALA A 657 -18.75 -14.50 -15.04
CA ALA A 657 -19.97 -13.72 -15.14
C ALA A 657 -19.78 -12.58 -16.14
N ASP A 658 -20.71 -12.43 -17.07
CA ASP A 658 -20.71 -11.33 -18.06
C ASP A 658 -19.43 -11.29 -18.93
N CYS A 659 -18.76 -12.43 -19.10
CA CYS A 659 -17.50 -12.55 -19.85
C CYS A 659 -17.72 -12.87 -21.35
N SER A 660 -16.82 -12.36 -22.19
CA SER A 660 -16.68 -12.69 -23.61
C SER A 660 -15.44 -13.57 -23.82
N LEU A 661 -15.62 -14.77 -24.37
CA LEU A 661 -14.55 -15.73 -24.71
C LEU A 661 -14.65 -16.02 -26.22
N THR A 662 -14.14 -15.11 -27.04
CA THR A 662 -14.43 -15.10 -28.49
C THR A 662 -13.17 -15.06 -29.34
N GLN A 663 -13.27 -15.46 -30.61
CA GLN A 663 -12.18 -15.35 -31.59
C GLN A 663 -10.84 -15.98 -31.16
N ASN A 664 -10.88 -17.02 -30.32
CA ASN A 664 -9.68 -17.78 -29.96
C ASN A 664 -9.35 -18.78 -31.07
N ALA A 665 -8.05 -19.04 -31.27
CA ALA A 665 -7.59 -19.95 -32.32
C ALA A 665 -7.85 -21.43 -32.00
N GLY A 666 -8.11 -21.76 -30.73
CA GLY A 666 -8.69 -23.03 -30.31
C GLY A 666 -10.13 -22.85 -29.83
N GLY A 667 -10.46 -23.42 -28.68
CA GLY A 667 -11.80 -23.37 -28.09
C GLY A 667 -12.07 -22.06 -27.34
N GLY A 668 -13.32 -21.80 -26.96
CA GLY A 668 -13.60 -20.76 -25.96
C GLY A 668 -13.26 -21.23 -24.55
N LEU A 669 -13.57 -22.50 -24.28
CA LEU A 669 -13.35 -23.19 -23.01
C LEU A 669 -12.61 -24.52 -23.25
N ALA A 670 -11.71 -24.90 -22.36
CA ALA A 670 -11.13 -26.24 -22.34
C ALA A 670 -11.01 -26.76 -20.90
N LEU A 671 -11.78 -27.81 -20.57
CA LEU A 671 -11.84 -28.40 -19.24
C LEU A 671 -11.32 -29.85 -19.27
N ARG A 672 -10.49 -30.22 -18.30
CA ARG A 672 -9.97 -31.58 -18.15
C ARG A 672 -9.85 -32.03 -16.70
N ASP A 673 -9.86 -33.35 -16.49
CA ASP A 673 -9.44 -34.02 -15.27
C ASP A 673 -10.16 -33.58 -13.99
N GLY A 674 -11.49 -33.38 -14.06
CA GLY A 674 -12.30 -33.06 -12.88
C GLY A 674 -12.46 -31.56 -12.59
N ALA A 675 -12.18 -30.71 -13.57
CA ALA A 675 -12.32 -29.27 -13.45
C ALA A 675 -13.77 -28.80 -13.63
N VAL A 676 -14.17 -27.76 -12.89
CA VAL A 676 -15.55 -27.23 -12.95
C VAL A 676 -15.52 -25.76 -13.35
N VAL A 677 -16.28 -25.38 -14.37
CA VAL A 677 -16.45 -23.98 -14.78
C VAL A 677 -17.93 -23.60 -14.73
N GLU A 678 -18.25 -22.54 -13.99
CA GLU A 678 -19.59 -21.98 -13.88
C GLU A 678 -19.69 -20.71 -14.73
N LEU A 679 -20.69 -20.64 -15.62
CA LEU A 679 -20.88 -19.53 -16.55
C LEU A 679 -22.23 -18.86 -16.30
N THR A 680 -22.21 -17.54 -16.17
CA THR A 680 -23.42 -16.71 -16.02
C THR A 680 -23.37 -15.57 -17.04
N ARG A 681 -24.35 -15.46 -17.94
CA ARG A 681 -24.41 -14.41 -18.98
C ARG A 681 -23.12 -14.28 -19.81
N CYS A 682 -22.46 -15.41 -20.12
CA CYS A 682 -21.22 -15.41 -20.90
C CYS A 682 -21.47 -15.60 -22.40
N LEU A 683 -20.65 -14.96 -23.23
CA LEU A 683 -20.62 -15.13 -24.67
C LEU A 683 -19.37 -15.94 -25.06
N VAL A 684 -19.56 -17.15 -25.57
CA VAL A 684 -18.51 -18.04 -26.06
C VAL A 684 -18.78 -18.32 -27.53
N LYS A 685 -18.28 -17.47 -28.42
CA LYS A 685 -18.63 -17.50 -29.85
C LYS A 685 -17.47 -17.18 -30.78
N GLY A 686 -17.51 -17.74 -32.00
CA GLY A 686 -16.56 -17.38 -33.05
C GLY A 686 -15.14 -17.87 -32.78
N ASN A 687 -15.00 -18.89 -31.94
CA ASN A 687 -13.75 -19.60 -31.72
C ASN A 687 -13.55 -20.62 -32.85
N ARG A 688 -12.29 -20.86 -33.25
CA ARG A 688 -11.99 -21.73 -34.40
C ARG A 688 -12.33 -23.19 -34.13
N LEU A 689 -12.23 -23.63 -32.88
CA LEU A 689 -12.63 -24.96 -32.42
C LEU A 689 -13.79 -24.83 -31.43
N PRO A 690 -14.62 -25.88 -31.29
CA PRO A 690 -15.60 -25.95 -30.20
C PRO A 690 -14.92 -26.02 -28.84
N SER A 691 -15.64 -25.59 -27.82
CA SER A 691 -15.23 -25.78 -26.42
C SER A 691 -15.11 -27.27 -26.09
N GLU A 692 -14.11 -27.66 -25.29
CA GLU A 692 -13.84 -29.06 -24.95
C GLU A 692 -14.08 -29.33 -23.46
N VAL A 693 -14.74 -30.45 -23.15
CA VAL A 693 -14.93 -30.94 -21.79
C VAL A 693 -14.56 -32.43 -21.76
N VAL A 694 -13.44 -32.75 -21.12
CA VAL A 694 -12.87 -34.11 -21.16
C VAL A 694 -12.69 -34.67 -19.75
N GLY A 695 -13.02 -35.94 -19.58
CA GLY A 695 -12.73 -36.69 -18.36
C GLY A 695 -13.83 -36.62 -17.30
N ARG A 696 -13.91 -37.67 -16.47
CA ARG A 696 -14.92 -37.77 -15.41
C ARG A 696 -14.77 -36.66 -14.39
N GLY A 697 -15.90 -36.03 -14.05
CA GLY A 697 -15.95 -34.93 -13.09
C GLY A 697 -15.68 -33.56 -13.71
N SER A 698 -15.28 -33.49 -14.98
CA SER A 698 -15.17 -32.23 -15.70
C SER A 698 -16.56 -31.74 -16.09
N GLU A 699 -16.90 -30.52 -15.69
CA GLU A 699 -18.27 -30.00 -15.84
C GLU A 699 -18.30 -28.51 -16.22
N ILE A 700 -19.05 -28.18 -17.27
CA ILE A 700 -19.50 -26.80 -17.53
C ILE A 700 -20.91 -26.65 -16.96
N ARG A 701 -21.09 -25.70 -16.04
CA ARG A 701 -22.39 -25.34 -15.46
C ARG A 701 -22.88 -24.02 -16.04
N LEU A 702 -24.00 -24.06 -16.72
CA LEU A 702 -24.69 -22.88 -17.25
C LEU A 702 -25.69 -22.41 -16.22
N VAL A 703 -25.41 -21.29 -15.57
CA VAL A 703 -26.30 -20.72 -14.55
C VAL A 703 -27.40 -19.93 -15.25
N VAL A 704 -28.63 -20.46 -15.21
CA VAL A 704 -29.81 -19.84 -15.81
C VAL A 704 -30.56 -19.04 -14.74
N ALA A 705 -30.78 -17.75 -15.00
CA ALA A 705 -31.57 -16.90 -14.12
C ALA A 705 -33.05 -17.32 -14.14
N ALA A 706 -33.72 -17.27 -12.98
CA ALA A 706 -35.13 -17.62 -12.87
C ALA A 706 -36.03 -16.67 -13.68
N ALA A 707 -36.54 -17.14 -14.82
CA ALA A 707 -37.74 -16.76 -15.58
C ALA A 707 -38.17 -15.27 -15.74
N ARG A 708 -37.34 -14.27 -15.42
CA ARG A 708 -37.67 -12.83 -15.61
C ARG A 708 -36.62 -11.98 -16.31
N ALA A 709 -35.53 -12.56 -16.81
CA ALA A 709 -34.58 -11.82 -17.64
C ALA A 709 -35.01 -11.92 -19.11
N GLY A 710 -35.11 -10.77 -19.79
CA GLY A 710 -35.37 -10.70 -21.24
C GLY A 710 -34.30 -11.42 -22.09
N PRO A 711 -34.40 -11.36 -23.44
CA PRO A 711 -33.62 -12.19 -24.37
C PRO A 711 -32.09 -12.01 -24.35
N GLY A 712 -31.53 -11.15 -23.48
CA GLY A 712 -30.08 -10.91 -23.33
C GLY A 712 -29.41 -11.60 -22.13
N GLY A 713 -30.10 -12.48 -21.39
CA GLY A 713 -29.61 -13.04 -20.12
C GLY A 713 -29.02 -14.46 -20.16
N ALA A 714 -29.00 -15.14 -21.31
CA ALA A 714 -28.55 -16.53 -21.40
C ALA A 714 -27.07 -16.63 -21.81
N CYS A 715 -26.36 -17.64 -21.29
CA CYS A 715 -25.04 -18.00 -21.80
C CYS A 715 -25.17 -18.49 -23.25
N VAL A 716 -24.34 -17.95 -24.15
CA VAL A 716 -24.29 -18.39 -25.55
C VAL A 716 -23.00 -19.15 -25.75
N ILE A 717 -23.07 -20.41 -26.15
CA ILE A 717 -21.90 -21.21 -26.52
C ILE A 717 -22.09 -21.76 -27.93
N ASP A 718 -21.33 -21.21 -28.88
CA ASP A 718 -21.43 -21.51 -30.30
C ASP A 718 -20.03 -21.59 -30.95
N PRO A 719 -19.60 -22.76 -31.48
CA PRO A 719 -20.37 -24.01 -31.59
C PRO A 719 -20.53 -24.75 -30.25
N ALA A 720 -21.50 -25.67 -30.20
CA ALA A 720 -21.81 -26.45 -29.00
C ALA A 720 -20.57 -27.20 -28.44
N PRO A 721 -20.41 -27.29 -27.10
CA PRO A 721 -19.27 -27.98 -26.50
C PRO A 721 -19.16 -29.45 -26.93
N ARG A 722 -17.94 -29.92 -27.15
CA ARG A 722 -17.62 -31.34 -27.33
C ARG A 722 -17.29 -31.98 -25.98
N THR A 723 -18.13 -32.91 -25.56
CA THR A 723 -17.93 -33.71 -24.34
C THR A 723 -17.29 -35.05 -24.67
N MET A 724 -16.24 -35.43 -23.96
CA MET A 724 -15.54 -36.70 -24.12
C MET A 724 -15.24 -37.34 -22.76
N GLU A 725 -15.10 -38.67 -22.72
CA GLU A 725 -14.63 -39.42 -21.54
C GLU A 725 -15.39 -39.14 -20.22
N GLY A 726 -16.70 -38.84 -20.32
CA GLY A 726 -17.56 -38.56 -19.16
C GLY A 726 -17.59 -37.10 -18.71
N GLY A 727 -17.10 -36.16 -19.53
CA GLY A 727 -17.34 -34.73 -19.35
C GLY A 727 -18.82 -34.36 -19.53
N VAL A 728 -19.29 -33.36 -18.77
CA VAL A 728 -20.72 -32.99 -18.71
C VAL A 728 -20.90 -31.49 -18.96
N VAL A 729 -22.00 -31.14 -19.62
CA VAL A 729 -22.53 -29.77 -19.66
C VAL A 729 -23.91 -29.82 -19.01
N SER A 730 -24.12 -29.01 -17.97
CA SER A 730 -25.35 -28.98 -17.18
C SER A 730 -25.92 -27.57 -17.09
N GLU A 731 -27.24 -27.47 -17.00
CA GLU A 731 -27.93 -26.22 -16.67
C GLU A 731 -28.27 -26.23 -15.18
N VAL A 732 -27.96 -25.14 -14.48
CA VAL A 732 -28.19 -24.98 -13.04
C VAL A 732 -29.04 -23.75 -12.81
N ARG A 733 -30.11 -23.87 -12.02
CA ARG A 733 -30.96 -22.72 -11.64
C ARG A 733 -30.26 -21.88 -10.57
N ALA A 734 -30.26 -20.57 -10.77
CA ALA A 734 -29.78 -19.62 -9.77
C ALA A 734 -30.55 -19.81 -8.44
N GLY A 735 -29.86 -20.25 -7.38
CA GLY A 735 -30.43 -20.46 -6.04
C GLY A 735 -30.49 -21.92 -5.53
N GLU A 736 -30.21 -22.93 -6.36
CA GLU A 736 -30.18 -24.34 -5.90
C GLU A 736 -28.79 -24.85 -5.46
N GLY A 737 -27.73 -24.04 -5.60
CA GLY A 737 -26.34 -24.39 -5.26
C GLY A 737 -25.97 -24.40 -3.77
N GLY A 738 -26.93 -24.67 -2.88
CA GLY A 738 -26.77 -24.48 -1.43
C GLY A 738 -27.53 -25.47 -0.56
N LYS A 739 -27.63 -26.75 -0.91
CA LYS A 739 -28.07 -27.80 0.03
C LYS A 739 -27.15 -29.02 0.00
N LYS A 740 -26.33 -29.10 1.06
CA LYS A 740 -25.70 -30.29 1.65
C LYS A 740 -25.12 -31.33 0.67
N ALA A 741 -23.79 -31.30 0.52
CA ALA A 741 -23.04 -32.56 0.44
C ALA A 741 -23.22 -33.29 1.77
N ALA A 742 -24.24 -34.15 1.86
CA ALA A 742 -24.38 -35.09 2.95
C ALA A 742 -23.24 -36.11 2.86
N ALA A 743 -22.55 -36.31 3.99
CA ALA A 743 -21.56 -37.36 4.17
C ALA A 743 -22.12 -38.72 3.72
N PRO A 744 -21.29 -39.61 3.13
CA PRO A 744 -21.75 -40.95 2.82
C PRO A 744 -22.00 -41.70 4.13
N ALA A 745 -23.28 -41.91 4.44
CA ALA A 745 -23.72 -42.76 5.53
C ALA A 745 -23.27 -44.20 5.27
N GLY A 746 -22.68 -44.82 6.29
CA GLY A 746 -22.15 -46.17 6.24
C GLY A 746 -23.19 -47.20 5.81
N GLY A 747 -22.87 -47.92 4.74
CA GLY A 747 -23.53 -49.17 4.37
C GLY A 747 -22.62 -50.34 4.73
N LYS A 748 -22.90 -51.00 5.86
CA LYS A 748 -22.46 -52.38 6.08
C LYS A 748 -23.04 -53.24 4.97
N LYS A 749 -22.19 -53.78 4.09
CA LYS A 749 -22.43 -55.08 3.45
C LYS A 749 -21.16 -55.89 3.52
N SER A 750 -21.17 -56.81 4.48
CA SER A 750 -20.31 -57.96 4.56
C SER A 750 -20.63 -58.96 3.45
N LEU A 751 -19.57 -59.68 3.04
CA LEU A 751 -19.52 -61.05 2.49
C LEU A 751 -19.38 -61.22 0.96
N LEU A 752 -18.18 -61.72 0.64
CA LEU A 752 -17.86 -62.89 -0.21
C LEU A 752 -17.88 -62.75 -1.73
N GLY A 753 -16.69 -62.96 -2.32
CA GLY A 753 -16.52 -63.97 -3.36
C GLY A 753 -16.04 -63.48 -4.73
N PHE A 754 -14.76 -63.77 -4.99
CA PHE A 754 -14.04 -63.79 -6.28
C PHE A 754 -13.58 -62.47 -6.90
#